data_AF-A0A1G2YMP6-F1
#
_entry.id   AF-A0A1G2YMP6-F1
#
_cell.length_a   1.000
_cell.length_b   1.000
_cell.length_c   1.000
_cell.angle_alpha   90.00
_cell.angle_beta   90.00
_cell.angle_gamma   90.00
#
_symmetry.space_group_name_H-M   'P 1'
#
loop_
_entity.id
_entity.type
_entity.pdbx_description
1 polymer ?
#
loop_
_entity_poly.entity_id
_entity_poly.type
_entity_poly.pdbx_seq_one_letter_code
_entity_poly.pdbx_strand_id
1 'polypeptide(L)'
;MKTKLSVLGLVLVCAGSAFGMWFNGTFSSDWGTTGNWNPAHVPTIADEVYGYSVSNPTIASGTNAFAAWNPIGGGVTLIINGSYTSGQRMSIGYGSGTGVVNVNTGGVLNLAGNDLYVGEGGIGVLNVSGTVNAGAVDILVANAGSGTINVLPGGSVVSTSRLTLGDRVPGSPGTAALIISVGGSFSCAANWGDLDAAVADGRIRATDGAALIVENHTTDSGKTFTAIIQTSTSDPYPAENEVITCTTPTLSWKGGTVGSYDVYFGTDINKIVNARRLAGDFNNDRTVNLTDLSTFFEQWLTAPAAGIFSADFDASGNVDMNDFARLAGNWQAAAGVEYKGNQTAKTYSISSPLTVGLTYYWRVDMSDANKHIRIGEVWRFSCGTTHMTELIKDPYFQHGLKVYSQLIPGPSAFEGILKWNDSWQLPDWPFMQTFGRDDLTGAVAQLLPSGSYKFENASRSVVIGPVNSTDADFRTMIDTRGEIIDGNQWPSVDMNLNIASRCPQLTEMSQLRFTMDIRLLHNEYFAPQNNGICTLFKTALWVQDMNTASPGYGDFFWLVFAGYDSRIGFPTDDRYGAISWPSRNKLLYDIGTEYSTDPNINPDPSSDLFAGKWVRFSCDLLPKIYHAMQTAWEAGLLPYADPANFKITSFGPGWESSERVKCEFQLRNWSLKVVDGTSQPPEPQTATTLLHLTKGSDWGTLANWEYRPLSAMMPATALPTLMNNVYLWNSATIASDTTVQAGWVPVGYNGWPATTSVGLTINGTLTLGESTAIGVGSGANGTITVNAGATLDALSSSINPDTHNVAGPGAVTVGAGGTGVLNVFGTVISKRMDIPNWFAGAGTVNVLAGGIVHITGALTVGGSESWGGVGNLIISPGGTVICGDNFSGQLQSWINRGAIRAAPGATLVTTWHTGVDPGVTFTAHP
;
A
#
# COMPACT_ATOMS: atom_id res chain seq x y z
N MET A 1 42.49 -34.14 -91.94
CA MET A 1 41.90 -32.78 -91.95
C MET A 1 41.51 -32.45 -90.51
N LYS A 2 42.30 -31.63 -89.79
CA LYS A 2 41.99 -30.23 -89.39
C LYS A 2 40.66 -30.12 -88.60
N THR A 3 40.55 -29.62 -87.36
CA THR A 3 41.48 -28.85 -86.49
C THR A 3 40.85 -28.64 -85.09
N LYS A 4 41.71 -28.61 -84.05
CA LYS A 4 41.69 -27.81 -82.79
C LYS A 4 40.67 -28.19 -81.68
N LEU A 5 41.16 -28.78 -80.57
CA LEU A 5 41.63 -28.16 -79.28
C LEU A 5 40.42 -27.82 -78.36
N SER A 6 40.27 -28.26 -77.10
CA SER A 6 41.09 -29.03 -76.16
C SER A 6 40.24 -29.58 -74.99
N VAL A 7 40.38 -30.89 -74.73
CA VAL A 7 40.71 -31.55 -73.43
C VAL A 7 39.85 -31.18 -72.19
N LEU A 8 38.83 -31.97 -71.82
CA LEU A 8 38.80 -33.26 -71.07
C LEU A 8 38.98 -33.09 -69.55
N GLY A 9 37.89 -33.40 -68.83
CA GLY A 9 37.82 -33.30 -67.38
C GLY A 9 38.09 -34.60 -66.63
N LEU A 10 38.15 -34.40 -65.31
CA LEU A 10 38.05 -35.34 -64.19
C LEU A 10 39.35 -35.64 -63.42
N VAL A 11 39.23 -35.40 -62.10
CA VAL A 11 39.89 -36.05 -60.95
C VAL A 11 41.00 -35.26 -60.21
N LEU A 12 40.71 -35.07 -58.91
CA LEU A 12 41.55 -34.81 -57.72
C LEU A 12 42.19 -33.41 -57.47
N VAL A 13 41.80 -32.86 -56.31
CA VAL A 13 42.62 -32.20 -55.28
C VAL A 13 43.67 -31.20 -55.76
N CYS A 14 43.38 -29.90 -55.59
CA CYS A 14 44.33 -28.88 -55.16
C CYS A 14 43.67 -27.49 -54.93
N ALA A 15 44.00 -26.93 -53.76
CA ALA A 15 44.37 -25.53 -53.50
C ALA A 15 43.57 -24.39 -54.20
N GLY A 16 42.77 -23.70 -53.37
CA GLY A 16 42.34 -22.32 -53.57
C GLY A 16 42.66 -21.51 -52.32
N SER A 17 43.93 -21.13 -52.20
CA SER A 17 44.50 -20.25 -51.18
C SER A 17 43.90 -18.84 -51.24
N ALA A 18 43.25 -18.42 -50.15
CA ALA A 18 43.31 -17.04 -49.70
C ALA A 18 44.36 -16.97 -48.58
N PHE A 19 45.31 -16.05 -48.75
CA PHE A 19 46.45 -15.78 -47.88
C PHE A 19 46.05 -15.70 -46.39
N GLY A 20 46.28 -16.78 -45.64
CA GLY A 20 46.52 -16.70 -44.21
C GLY A 20 47.96 -16.29 -44.01
N MET A 21 48.21 -15.01 -43.77
CA MET A 21 49.48 -14.59 -43.17
C MET A 21 49.60 -15.32 -41.83
N TRP A 22 50.44 -16.36 -41.81
CA TRP A 22 50.93 -16.94 -40.56
C TRP A 22 51.73 -15.86 -39.85
N PHE A 23 51.15 -15.29 -38.79
CA PHE A 23 51.94 -14.63 -37.77
C PHE A 23 52.80 -15.69 -37.09
N ASN A 24 54.04 -15.83 -37.54
CA ASN A 24 55.13 -16.47 -36.79
C ASN A 24 55.65 -15.50 -35.71
N GLY A 25 54.72 -14.87 -34.98
CA GLY A 25 55.05 -14.18 -33.74
C GLY A 25 55.12 -15.24 -32.67
N THR A 26 56.26 -15.36 -32.00
CA THR A 26 56.33 -15.99 -30.67
C THR A 26 55.14 -15.49 -29.86
N PHE A 27 54.21 -16.38 -29.48
CA PHE A 27 53.15 -16.05 -28.52
C PHE A 27 53.86 -15.48 -27.30
N SER A 28 53.70 -14.16 -27.08
CA SER A 28 54.21 -13.53 -25.87
C SER A 28 53.44 -14.12 -24.70
N SER A 29 54.09 -14.27 -23.56
CA SER A 29 53.49 -14.61 -22.26
C SER A 29 52.47 -13.57 -21.75
N ASP A 30 52.00 -12.69 -22.65
CA ASP A 30 51.10 -11.58 -22.43
C ASP A 30 49.74 -11.92 -23.08
N TRP A 31 48.83 -12.46 -22.27
CA TRP A 31 47.46 -12.81 -22.68
C TRP A 31 46.52 -11.58 -22.70
N GLY A 32 47.06 -10.36 -22.61
CA GLY A 32 46.31 -9.12 -22.75
C GLY A 32 45.98 -8.74 -24.20
N THR A 33 46.59 -9.39 -25.20
CA THR A 33 46.30 -9.13 -26.62
C THR A 33 45.20 -10.04 -27.15
N THR A 34 44.27 -9.48 -27.93
CA THR A 34 43.07 -10.14 -28.45
C THR A 34 43.34 -11.40 -29.30
N GLY A 35 44.58 -11.62 -29.75
CA GLY A 35 44.98 -12.78 -30.55
C GLY A 35 45.34 -14.04 -29.76
N ASN A 36 45.61 -13.93 -28.45
CA ASN A 36 46.14 -15.05 -27.66
C ASN A 36 45.04 -15.94 -27.06
N TRP A 37 43.81 -15.45 -26.91
CA TRP A 37 42.66 -16.24 -26.46
C TRP A 37 42.01 -17.03 -27.61
N ASN A 38 42.65 -18.12 -28.03
CA ASN A 38 42.11 -19.07 -29.00
C ASN A 38 41.72 -20.38 -28.28
N PRO A 39 40.55 -21.00 -28.53
CA PRO A 39 40.20 -22.31 -27.97
C PRO A 39 41.27 -23.41 -28.11
N ALA A 40 42.18 -23.29 -29.08
CA ALA A 40 43.30 -24.21 -29.30
C ALA A 40 44.54 -23.93 -28.43
N HIS A 41 44.64 -22.79 -27.76
CA HIS A 41 45.79 -22.38 -26.95
C HIS A 41 45.29 -21.91 -25.58
N VAL A 42 45.83 -22.52 -24.53
CA VAL A 42 45.43 -22.22 -23.16
C VAL A 42 46.62 -21.70 -22.37
N PRO A 43 46.41 -20.77 -21.44
CA PRO A 43 47.46 -20.30 -20.55
C PRO A 43 48.20 -21.47 -19.88
N THR A 44 49.52 -21.35 -19.76
CA THR A 44 50.40 -22.25 -19.03
C THR A 44 50.98 -21.55 -17.80
N ILE A 45 51.61 -22.30 -16.88
CA ILE A 45 52.14 -21.72 -15.64
C ILE A 45 53.21 -20.62 -15.84
N ALA A 46 53.79 -20.53 -17.05
CA ALA A 46 54.75 -19.49 -17.42
C ALA A 46 54.07 -18.18 -17.88
N ASP A 47 52.75 -18.20 -18.05
CA ASP A 47 51.98 -17.08 -18.60
C ASP A 47 51.40 -16.19 -17.50
N GLU A 48 51.44 -14.87 -17.73
CA GLU A 48 50.69 -13.90 -16.94
C GLU A 48 49.44 -13.48 -17.72
N VAL A 49 48.28 -13.61 -17.10
CA VAL A 49 46.99 -13.35 -17.76
C VAL A 49 46.45 -12.02 -17.28
N TYR A 50 46.72 -10.96 -18.05
CA TYR A 50 46.20 -9.62 -17.82
C TYR A 50 44.87 -9.42 -18.55
N GLY A 51 43.76 -9.52 -17.82
CA GLY A 51 42.42 -9.29 -18.36
C GLY A 51 42.06 -7.80 -18.40
N TYR A 52 42.74 -6.97 -19.21
CA TYR A 52 42.40 -5.52 -19.36
C TYR A 52 41.80 -5.13 -20.72
N SER A 53 41.95 -5.98 -21.74
CA SER A 53 41.69 -5.59 -23.15
C SER A 53 41.08 -6.70 -24.01
N VAL A 54 40.67 -7.80 -23.38
CA VAL A 54 40.12 -8.98 -24.07
C VAL A 54 38.62 -9.10 -23.82
N SER A 55 37.84 -9.14 -24.91
CA SER A 55 36.39 -9.30 -24.82
C SER A 55 36.04 -10.75 -24.48
N ASN A 56 35.67 -10.98 -23.23
CA ASN A 56 35.05 -12.20 -22.71
C ASN A 56 35.84 -13.51 -22.91
N PRO A 57 37.09 -13.60 -22.41
CA PRO A 57 37.87 -14.83 -22.54
C PRO A 57 37.14 -16.03 -21.93
N THR A 58 37.15 -17.17 -22.63
CA THR A 58 36.43 -18.38 -22.22
C THR A 58 37.36 -19.59 -22.17
N ILE A 59 37.42 -20.26 -21.02
CA ILE A 59 38.05 -21.56 -20.85
C ILE A 59 36.98 -22.62 -21.10
N ALA A 60 37.09 -23.33 -22.22
CA ALA A 60 36.11 -24.34 -22.62
C ALA A 60 36.10 -25.55 -21.67
N SER A 61 35.00 -26.30 -21.69
CA SER A 61 34.89 -27.56 -20.94
C SER A 61 35.93 -28.58 -21.41
N GLY A 62 36.50 -29.35 -20.49
CA GLY A 62 37.57 -30.32 -20.77
C GLY A 62 38.97 -29.70 -20.92
N THR A 63 39.09 -28.39 -20.77
CA THR A 63 40.35 -27.66 -20.93
C THR A 63 40.97 -27.31 -19.57
N ASN A 64 42.29 -27.50 -19.43
CA ASN A 64 43.06 -27.05 -18.26
C ASN A 64 43.93 -25.86 -18.65
N ALA A 65 43.70 -24.71 -18.04
CA ALA A 65 44.51 -23.51 -18.19
C ALA A 65 45.24 -23.22 -16.87
N PHE A 66 46.47 -22.72 -16.97
CA PHE A 66 47.33 -22.36 -15.85
C PHE A 66 47.81 -20.92 -16.04
N ALA A 67 47.91 -20.13 -14.99
CA ALA A 67 48.49 -18.80 -15.09
C ALA A 67 49.17 -18.41 -13.79
N ALA A 68 50.29 -17.69 -13.86
CA ALA A 68 51.02 -17.26 -12.67
C ALA A 68 50.22 -16.21 -11.91
N TRP A 69 49.91 -15.06 -12.50
CA TRP A 69 49.15 -13.96 -11.89
C TRP A 69 48.00 -13.52 -12.79
N ASN A 70 46.85 -13.20 -12.18
CA ASN A 70 45.57 -13.06 -12.87
C ASN A 70 44.77 -11.83 -12.43
N PRO A 71 45.19 -10.60 -12.79
CA PRO A 71 44.35 -9.43 -12.65
C PRO A 71 43.28 -9.40 -13.76
N ILE A 72 42.01 -9.53 -13.38
CA ILE A 72 40.84 -9.34 -14.24
C ILE A 72 40.26 -7.95 -13.93
N GLY A 73 40.26 -7.04 -14.89
CA GLY A 73 39.79 -5.66 -14.73
C GLY A 73 39.32 -5.07 -16.06
N GLY A 74 39.24 -3.74 -16.17
CA GLY A 74 39.02 -3.07 -17.47
C GLY A 74 37.71 -3.40 -18.22
N GLY A 75 36.69 -3.92 -17.55
CA GLY A 75 35.42 -4.38 -18.15
C GLY A 75 35.43 -5.82 -18.66
N VAL A 76 36.47 -6.61 -18.34
CA VAL A 76 36.62 -7.99 -18.83
C VAL A 76 35.76 -8.98 -18.04
N THR A 77 35.16 -9.95 -18.75
CA THR A 77 34.47 -11.11 -18.17
C THR A 77 35.18 -12.42 -18.50
N LEU A 78 35.86 -13.04 -17.54
CA LEU A 78 36.43 -14.38 -17.72
C LEU A 78 35.36 -15.45 -17.48
N ILE A 79 35.17 -16.36 -18.44
CA ILE A 79 34.23 -17.48 -18.35
C ILE A 79 35.02 -18.79 -18.19
N ILE A 80 34.73 -19.57 -17.16
CA ILE A 80 35.42 -20.81 -16.82
C ILE A 80 34.41 -21.97 -16.90
N ASN A 81 34.44 -22.72 -18.01
CA ASN A 81 33.70 -23.97 -18.20
C ASN A 81 34.57 -25.22 -18.00
N GLY A 82 35.90 -25.07 -17.99
CA GLY A 82 36.92 -26.11 -17.74
C GLY A 82 37.65 -25.90 -16.41
N SER A 83 38.90 -26.33 -16.30
CA SER A 83 39.74 -26.07 -15.12
C SER A 83 40.68 -24.89 -15.37
N TYR A 84 40.72 -23.93 -14.43
CA TYR A 84 41.69 -22.84 -14.38
C TYR A 84 42.48 -22.94 -13.10
N THR A 85 43.81 -23.07 -13.20
CA THR A 85 44.70 -23.10 -12.04
C THR A 85 45.57 -21.84 -12.01
N SER A 86 45.44 -21.03 -10.97
CA SER A 86 46.34 -19.90 -10.73
C SER A 86 47.50 -20.35 -9.85
N GLY A 87 48.73 -20.17 -10.32
CA GLY A 87 49.96 -20.45 -9.58
C GLY A 87 50.26 -19.42 -8.48
N GLN A 88 49.65 -18.23 -8.55
CA GLN A 88 49.68 -17.20 -7.52
C GLN A 88 48.25 -16.70 -7.21
N ARG A 89 48.14 -15.52 -6.59
CA ARG A 89 46.85 -14.86 -6.32
C ARG A 89 46.09 -14.52 -7.59
N MET A 90 44.76 -14.53 -7.51
CA MET A 90 43.86 -14.01 -8.55
C MET A 90 43.15 -12.77 -8.03
N SER A 91 43.04 -11.74 -8.87
CA SER A 91 42.42 -10.46 -8.51
C SER A 91 41.32 -10.12 -9.49
N ILE A 92 40.08 -10.03 -9.03
CA ILE A 92 38.90 -9.70 -9.82
C ILE A 92 38.51 -8.26 -9.50
N GLY A 93 38.39 -7.40 -10.51
CA GLY A 93 38.27 -5.96 -10.33
C GLY A 93 39.58 -5.31 -9.88
N TYR A 94 40.73 -5.72 -10.46
CA TYR A 94 42.03 -5.13 -10.11
C TYR A 94 42.23 -3.74 -10.70
N GLY A 95 42.72 -2.80 -9.88
CA GLY A 95 42.86 -1.39 -10.23
C GLY A 95 41.48 -0.74 -10.41
N SER A 96 41.36 0.43 -11.01
CA SER A 96 40.07 1.16 -11.10
C SER A 96 39.01 0.55 -12.04
N GLY A 97 39.22 -0.66 -12.54
CA GLY A 97 38.37 -1.30 -13.56
C GLY A 97 37.35 -2.28 -12.99
N THR A 98 36.35 -2.63 -13.82
CA THR A 98 35.40 -3.71 -13.52
C THR A 98 35.96 -5.04 -14.01
N GLY A 99 35.94 -6.09 -13.19
CA GLY A 99 36.29 -7.45 -13.60
C GLY A 99 35.17 -8.39 -13.21
N VAL A 100 34.81 -9.30 -14.12
CA VAL A 100 33.82 -10.35 -13.85
C VAL A 100 34.47 -11.70 -14.10
N VAL A 101 34.24 -12.67 -13.22
CA VAL A 101 34.59 -14.07 -13.45
C VAL A 101 33.33 -14.91 -13.27
N ASN A 102 33.03 -15.75 -14.26
CA ASN A 102 31.94 -16.70 -14.24
C ASN A 102 32.52 -18.11 -14.20
N VAL A 103 32.45 -18.78 -13.07
CA VAL A 103 32.76 -20.21 -12.95
C VAL A 103 31.49 -20.98 -13.19
N ASN A 104 31.30 -21.49 -14.40
CA ASN A 104 30.08 -22.16 -14.80
C ASN A 104 30.01 -23.59 -14.25
N THR A 105 28.84 -24.23 -14.31
CA THR A 105 28.67 -25.63 -13.93
C THR A 105 29.67 -26.54 -14.64
N GLY A 106 30.40 -27.34 -13.87
CA GLY A 106 31.50 -28.19 -14.36
C GLY A 106 32.86 -27.48 -14.48
N GLY A 107 32.90 -26.15 -14.35
CA GLY A 107 34.13 -25.37 -14.29
C GLY A 107 34.77 -25.41 -12.90
N VAL A 108 36.11 -25.35 -12.86
CA VAL A 108 36.91 -25.34 -11.63
C VAL A 108 37.89 -24.18 -11.68
N LEU A 109 37.85 -23.28 -10.70
CA LEU A 109 38.87 -22.27 -10.44
C LEU A 109 39.70 -22.73 -9.24
N ASN A 110 40.97 -23.06 -9.43
CA ASN A 110 41.87 -23.53 -8.38
C ASN A 110 43.04 -22.56 -8.19
N LEU A 111 43.16 -21.92 -7.04
CA LEU A 111 44.27 -21.03 -6.75
C LEU A 111 45.43 -21.72 -6.03
N ALA A 112 45.44 -23.05 -5.91
CA ALA A 112 46.56 -23.84 -5.37
C ALA A 112 47.04 -23.38 -3.97
N GLY A 113 46.12 -22.92 -3.11
CA GLY A 113 46.44 -22.37 -1.79
C GLY A 113 46.81 -20.88 -1.78
N ASN A 114 46.68 -20.19 -2.91
CA ASN A 114 46.85 -18.73 -3.02
C ASN A 114 45.54 -17.97 -2.82
N ASP A 115 45.67 -16.66 -2.61
CA ASP A 115 44.57 -15.77 -2.29
C ASP A 115 43.70 -15.42 -3.52
N LEU A 116 42.39 -15.44 -3.32
CA LEU A 116 41.39 -14.85 -4.20
C LEU A 116 41.04 -13.45 -3.70
N TYR A 117 41.29 -12.43 -4.51
CA TYR A 117 40.88 -11.06 -4.25
C TYR A 117 39.71 -10.68 -5.16
N VAL A 118 38.60 -10.20 -4.58
CA VAL A 118 37.45 -9.68 -5.33
C VAL A 118 37.20 -8.25 -4.90
N GLY A 119 37.36 -7.30 -5.82
CA GLY A 119 37.29 -5.85 -5.56
C GLY A 119 38.63 -5.17 -5.24
N GLU A 120 39.77 -5.67 -5.76
CA GLU A 120 41.11 -5.09 -5.45
C GLU A 120 41.35 -3.75 -6.19
N GLY A 121 40.72 -2.67 -5.74
CA GLY A 121 40.85 -1.31 -6.27
C GLY A 121 39.80 -0.90 -7.30
N GLY A 122 38.90 -1.82 -7.67
CA GLY A 122 37.84 -1.63 -8.68
C GLY A 122 36.63 -2.50 -8.39
N ILE A 123 35.77 -2.73 -9.38
CA ILE A 123 34.53 -3.50 -9.19
C ILE A 123 34.77 -4.96 -9.60
N GLY A 124 34.93 -5.86 -8.63
CA GLY A 124 35.07 -7.29 -8.86
C GLY A 124 33.77 -8.05 -8.66
N VAL A 125 33.38 -8.89 -9.61
CA VAL A 125 32.24 -9.80 -9.48
C VAL A 125 32.67 -11.23 -9.80
N LEU A 126 32.45 -12.16 -8.89
CA LEU A 126 32.67 -13.58 -9.09
C LEU A 126 31.33 -14.32 -9.02
N ASN A 127 30.88 -14.89 -10.13
CA ASN A 127 29.70 -15.75 -10.19
C ASN A 127 30.14 -17.22 -10.22
N VAL A 128 29.61 -18.05 -9.33
CA VAL A 128 30.07 -19.44 -9.13
C VAL A 128 28.89 -20.40 -9.21
N SER A 129 28.78 -21.14 -10.31
CA SER A 129 27.93 -22.35 -10.44
C SER A 129 28.76 -23.64 -10.61
N GLY A 130 30.10 -23.53 -10.63
CA GLY A 130 31.07 -24.64 -10.56
C GLY A 130 31.84 -24.66 -9.24
N THR A 131 33.14 -24.96 -9.25
CA THR A 131 33.95 -25.05 -8.02
C THR A 131 35.04 -23.98 -7.99
N VAL A 132 35.22 -23.30 -6.86
CA VAL A 132 36.35 -22.41 -6.58
C VAL A 132 37.10 -22.95 -5.38
N ASN A 133 38.40 -23.19 -5.51
CA ASN A 133 39.30 -23.57 -4.42
C ASN A 133 40.36 -22.47 -4.25
N ALA A 134 40.43 -21.86 -3.08
CA ALA A 134 41.36 -20.78 -2.77
C ALA A 134 42.06 -21.01 -1.42
N GLY A 135 43.23 -20.41 -1.25
CA GLY A 135 43.94 -20.33 0.02
C GLY A 135 43.19 -19.41 0.98
N ALA A 136 43.22 -18.11 0.70
CA ALA A 136 42.33 -17.13 1.31
C ALA A 136 41.30 -16.63 0.28
N VAL A 137 40.14 -16.19 0.75
CA VAL A 137 39.17 -15.43 -0.03
C VAL A 137 39.00 -14.08 0.64
N ASP A 138 39.51 -13.05 -0.01
CA ASP A 138 39.46 -11.68 0.46
C ASP A 138 38.54 -10.88 -0.48
N ILE A 139 37.33 -10.55 -0.02
CA ILE A 139 36.41 -9.65 -0.73
C ILE A 139 36.76 -8.24 -0.27
N LEU A 140 37.74 -7.67 -0.95
CA LEU A 140 38.48 -6.49 -0.52
C LEU A 140 37.85 -5.18 -0.99
N VAL A 141 38.18 -4.16 -0.21
CA VAL A 141 37.93 -2.74 -0.44
C VAL A 141 39.26 -1.95 -0.44
N ALA A 142 40.40 -2.64 -0.65
CA ALA A 142 41.68 -1.95 -0.77
C ALA A 142 41.61 -0.96 -1.95
N ASN A 143 41.90 0.32 -1.70
CA ASN A 143 41.85 1.41 -2.68
C ASN A 143 40.44 1.71 -3.26
N ALA A 144 39.38 1.70 -2.43
CA ALA A 144 38.01 2.06 -2.80
C ALA A 144 37.32 1.12 -3.84
N GLY A 145 37.75 -0.13 -3.93
CA GLY A 145 37.09 -1.15 -4.76
C GLY A 145 35.79 -1.71 -4.15
N SER A 146 34.99 -2.38 -4.98
CA SER A 146 33.78 -3.11 -4.58
C SER A 146 33.90 -4.56 -5.02
N GLY A 147 33.69 -5.51 -4.10
CA GLY A 147 33.80 -6.93 -4.35
C GLY A 147 32.49 -7.65 -4.13
N THR A 148 32.04 -8.47 -5.08
CA THR A 148 30.86 -9.33 -4.92
C THR A 148 31.17 -10.77 -5.32
N ILE A 149 30.91 -11.73 -4.44
CA ILE A 149 30.89 -13.16 -4.78
C ILE A 149 29.44 -13.64 -4.76
N ASN A 150 28.94 -14.11 -5.90
CA ASN A 150 27.65 -14.76 -6.08
C ASN A 150 27.86 -16.27 -6.22
N VAL A 151 27.64 -17.03 -5.15
CA VAL A 151 27.63 -18.49 -5.22
C VAL A 151 26.23 -18.92 -5.68
N LEU A 152 26.10 -19.31 -6.94
CA LEU A 152 24.86 -19.71 -7.61
C LEU A 152 24.52 -21.18 -7.27
N PRO A 153 23.30 -21.67 -7.61
CA PRO A 153 22.93 -23.07 -7.37
C PRO A 153 23.94 -24.06 -7.99
N GLY A 154 24.38 -25.04 -7.19
CA GLY A 154 25.40 -26.02 -7.59
C GLY A 154 26.85 -25.51 -7.51
N GLY A 155 27.05 -24.22 -7.22
CA GLY A 155 28.36 -23.63 -7.01
C GLY A 155 28.94 -23.94 -5.63
N SER A 156 30.25 -24.14 -5.56
CA SER A 156 30.98 -24.32 -4.30
C SER A 156 32.23 -23.45 -4.27
N VAL A 157 32.42 -22.69 -3.19
CA VAL A 157 33.66 -21.95 -2.90
C VAL A 157 34.27 -22.52 -1.62
N VAL A 158 35.53 -22.96 -1.70
CA VAL A 158 36.29 -23.51 -0.58
C VAL A 158 37.54 -22.67 -0.36
N SER A 159 37.66 -22.09 0.84
CA SER A 159 38.84 -21.35 1.31
C SER A 159 39.57 -22.16 2.37
N THR A 160 40.81 -22.56 2.12
CA THR A 160 41.57 -23.40 3.07
C THR A 160 42.19 -22.62 4.23
N SER A 161 42.10 -21.29 4.24
CA SER A 161 42.72 -20.43 5.25
C SER A 161 41.74 -19.43 5.83
N ARG A 162 41.38 -18.36 5.11
CA ARG A 162 40.53 -17.29 5.67
C ARG A 162 39.46 -16.78 4.72
N LEU A 163 38.38 -16.26 5.26
CA LEU A 163 37.50 -15.30 4.62
C LEU A 163 37.77 -13.91 5.23
N THR A 164 37.96 -12.89 4.39
CA THR A 164 37.98 -11.48 4.81
C THR A 164 36.88 -10.72 4.05
N LEU A 165 36.02 -10.02 4.77
CA LEU A 165 34.94 -9.19 4.21
C LEU A 165 35.12 -7.72 4.62
N GLY A 166 35.40 -6.86 3.65
CA GLY A 166 35.60 -5.43 3.90
C GLY A 166 37.06 -5.06 4.07
N ASP A 167 37.30 -3.84 4.56
CA ASP A 167 38.61 -3.23 4.42
C ASP A 167 39.61 -3.65 5.50
N ARG A 168 40.87 -3.85 5.09
CA ARG A 168 42.00 -4.00 6.02
C ARG A 168 42.40 -2.67 6.65
N VAL A 169 41.98 -1.56 6.04
CA VAL A 169 42.29 -0.19 6.47
C VAL A 169 40.99 0.47 6.97
N PRO A 170 40.90 0.87 8.24
CA PRO A 170 39.72 1.61 8.71
C PRO A 170 39.49 2.88 7.88
N GLY A 171 38.33 3.00 7.21
CA GLY A 171 37.87 4.24 6.56
C GLY A 171 37.74 4.26 5.02
N SER A 172 37.96 3.16 4.29
CA SER A 172 37.74 3.15 2.83
C SER A 172 36.25 2.93 2.47
N PRO A 173 35.70 3.66 1.48
CA PRO A 173 34.27 3.71 1.17
C PRO A 173 33.74 2.55 0.29
N GLY A 174 34.49 1.48 0.06
CA GLY A 174 34.05 0.40 -0.82
C GLY A 174 33.09 -0.61 -0.16
N THR A 175 32.42 -1.39 -1.00
CA THR A 175 31.40 -2.36 -0.58
C THR A 175 31.88 -3.79 -0.84
N ALA A 176 31.76 -4.66 0.17
CA ALA A 176 32.03 -6.09 0.04
C ALA A 176 30.74 -6.88 0.26
N ALA A 177 30.44 -7.80 -0.66
CA ALA A 177 29.25 -8.65 -0.58
C ALA A 177 29.59 -10.13 -0.89
N LEU A 178 29.10 -11.03 -0.05
CA LEU A 178 29.04 -12.47 -0.29
C LEU A 178 27.57 -12.89 -0.36
N ILE A 179 27.12 -13.30 -1.54
CA ILE A 179 25.74 -13.70 -1.81
C ILE A 179 25.75 -15.20 -2.15
N ILE A 180 25.06 -16.02 -1.35
CA ILE A 180 24.96 -17.47 -1.53
C ILE A 180 23.52 -17.82 -1.90
N SER A 181 23.33 -18.30 -3.12
CA SER A 181 22.05 -18.71 -3.69
C SER A 181 21.68 -20.13 -3.24
N VAL A 182 20.41 -20.49 -3.40
CA VAL A 182 19.83 -21.80 -3.07
C VAL A 182 20.69 -22.92 -3.67
N GLY A 183 21.21 -23.83 -2.85
CA GLY A 183 22.04 -24.94 -3.30
C GLY A 183 23.50 -24.59 -3.65
N GLY A 184 23.95 -23.37 -3.34
CA GLY A 184 25.36 -23.00 -3.34
C GLY A 184 26.02 -23.21 -1.96
N SER A 185 27.33 -23.47 -1.92
CA SER A 185 28.09 -23.61 -0.68
C SER A 185 29.33 -22.72 -0.64
N PHE A 186 29.60 -22.11 0.52
CA PHE A 186 30.85 -21.42 0.83
C PHE A 186 31.43 -22.03 2.11
N SER A 187 32.67 -22.51 2.07
CA SER A 187 33.40 -22.95 3.27
C SER A 187 34.71 -22.21 3.46
N CYS A 188 35.06 -21.86 4.69
CA CYS A 188 36.38 -21.33 5.01
C CYS A 188 36.94 -21.85 6.34
N ALA A 189 38.25 -22.09 6.36
CA ALA A 189 38.92 -22.66 7.53
C ALA A 189 39.00 -21.70 8.73
N ALA A 190 39.06 -20.38 8.51
CA ALA A 190 39.06 -19.36 9.55
C ALA A 190 38.43 -18.05 9.06
N ASN A 191 38.15 -17.12 9.98
CA ASN A 191 37.70 -15.77 9.65
C ASN A 191 38.62 -14.72 10.28
N TRP A 192 38.98 -13.71 9.49
CA TRP A 192 39.63 -12.50 9.95
C TRP A 192 38.65 -11.33 9.79
N GLY A 193 37.77 -11.18 10.78
CA GLY A 193 36.73 -10.16 10.80
C GLY A 193 35.54 -10.56 11.67
N ASP A 194 34.68 -9.61 11.96
CA ASP A 194 33.42 -9.81 12.69
C ASP A 194 32.37 -10.37 11.69
N LEU A 195 32.25 -11.70 11.62
CA LEU A 195 31.28 -12.36 10.72
C LEU A 195 29.87 -11.91 11.09
N ASP A 196 29.61 -11.76 12.38
CA ASP A 196 28.32 -11.33 12.91
C ASP A 196 28.01 -9.91 12.45
N ALA A 197 28.98 -9.00 12.47
CA ALA A 197 28.82 -7.68 11.85
C ALA A 197 28.57 -7.77 10.33
N ALA A 198 29.30 -8.62 9.61
CA ALA A 198 29.10 -8.77 8.16
C ALA A 198 27.72 -9.36 7.80
N VAL A 199 27.18 -10.26 8.62
CA VAL A 199 25.81 -10.78 8.49
C VAL A 199 24.80 -9.69 8.86
N ALA A 200 25.01 -9.00 9.99
CA ALA A 200 24.14 -7.92 10.46
C ALA A 200 24.02 -6.83 9.38
N ASP A 201 25.14 -6.32 8.87
CA ASP A 201 25.22 -5.28 7.83
C ASP A 201 24.66 -5.72 6.46
N GLY A 202 24.24 -6.98 6.32
CA GLY A 202 23.74 -7.55 5.07
C GLY A 202 24.82 -7.69 3.99
N ARG A 203 26.11 -7.71 4.37
CA ARG A 203 27.25 -8.00 3.49
C ARG A 203 27.36 -9.49 3.19
N ILE A 204 26.93 -10.36 4.11
CA ILE A 204 26.69 -11.78 3.84
C ILE A 204 25.19 -12.00 3.68
N ARG A 205 24.77 -12.54 2.53
CA ARG A 205 23.38 -12.92 2.27
C ARG A 205 23.33 -14.35 1.80
N ALA A 206 22.64 -15.22 2.53
CA ALA A 206 22.36 -16.59 2.10
C ALA A 206 20.86 -16.73 1.83
N THR A 207 20.49 -17.37 0.73
CA THR A 207 19.09 -17.73 0.42
C THR A 207 18.81 -19.16 0.88
N ASP A 208 17.53 -19.56 0.95
CA ASP A 208 17.13 -20.86 1.51
C ASP A 208 17.90 -22.04 0.90
N GLY A 209 18.56 -22.88 1.72
CA GLY A 209 19.33 -24.03 1.25
C GLY A 209 20.74 -23.70 0.73
N ALA A 210 21.21 -22.47 0.89
CA ALA A 210 22.63 -22.14 0.86
C ALA A 210 23.35 -22.64 2.12
N ALA A 211 24.64 -22.96 2.00
CA ALA A 211 25.49 -23.30 3.15
C ALA A 211 26.67 -22.32 3.26
N LEU A 212 26.81 -21.67 4.41
CA LEU A 212 28.05 -21.00 4.82
C LEU A 212 28.65 -21.80 5.97
N ILE A 213 29.85 -22.34 5.79
CA ILE A 213 30.57 -23.18 6.77
C ILE A 213 31.87 -22.47 7.17
N VAL A 214 32.03 -22.14 8.45
CA VAL A 214 33.27 -21.56 9.00
C VAL A 214 33.81 -22.49 10.09
N GLU A 215 34.98 -23.09 9.89
CA GLU A 215 35.48 -24.18 10.76
C GLU A 215 36.30 -23.70 11.98
N ASN A 216 36.99 -22.55 11.91
CA ASN A 216 37.74 -21.99 13.03
C ASN A 216 37.48 -20.49 13.20
N HIS A 217 36.42 -20.15 13.93
CA HIS A 217 36.12 -18.77 14.29
C HIS A 217 37.18 -18.21 15.26
N THR A 218 37.71 -17.02 15.01
CA THR A 218 38.83 -16.46 15.77
C THR A 218 38.46 -16.01 17.18
N THR A 219 37.19 -15.68 17.43
CA THR A 219 36.69 -15.40 18.78
C THR A 219 36.13 -16.64 19.49
N ASP A 220 35.91 -17.74 18.76
CA ASP A 220 35.23 -18.96 19.22
C ASP A 220 35.86 -20.22 18.57
N SER A 221 37.13 -20.51 18.88
CA SER A 221 37.84 -21.62 18.26
C SER A 221 37.12 -22.96 18.49
N GLY A 222 36.81 -23.70 17.42
CA GLY A 222 36.15 -25.00 17.45
C GLY A 222 34.64 -25.00 17.21
N LYS A 223 34.02 -23.84 16.94
CA LYS A 223 32.60 -23.77 16.51
C LYS A 223 32.48 -23.73 14.99
N THR A 224 31.68 -24.65 14.45
CA THR A 224 31.22 -24.60 13.06
C THR A 224 30.00 -23.69 12.97
N PHE A 225 30.10 -22.57 12.27
CA PHE A 225 28.92 -21.77 11.92
C PHE A 225 28.32 -22.37 10.65
N THR A 226 27.10 -22.91 10.75
CA THR A 226 26.29 -23.26 9.58
C THR A 226 25.11 -22.30 9.54
N ALA A 227 25.21 -21.21 8.79
CA ALA A 227 24.08 -20.31 8.58
C ALA A 227 23.10 -20.95 7.58
N ILE A 228 22.29 -21.90 8.06
CA ILE A 228 21.09 -22.32 7.34
C ILE A 228 20.02 -21.27 7.66
N ILE A 229 19.92 -20.24 6.81
CA ILE A 229 18.76 -19.36 6.83
C ILE A 229 17.61 -20.18 6.25
N GLN A 230 16.95 -20.96 7.10
CA GLN A 230 15.65 -21.51 6.81
C GLN A 230 14.63 -20.47 7.24
N THR A 231 13.99 -19.85 6.27
CA THR A 231 12.89 -18.94 6.52
C THR A 231 11.81 -19.65 7.33
N SER A 232 11.37 -19.04 8.42
CA SER A 232 10.11 -19.39 9.06
C SER A 232 8.98 -19.26 8.04
N THR A 233 7.81 -19.80 8.39
CA THR A 233 6.63 -19.56 7.56
C THR A 233 6.38 -18.04 7.41
N SER A 234 5.99 -17.62 6.21
CA SER A 234 5.81 -16.22 5.81
C SER A 234 4.66 -16.10 4.82
N ASP A 235 4.32 -14.89 4.39
CA ASP A 235 3.26 -14.61 3.40
C ASP A 235 1.94 -15.35 3.71
N PRO A 236 1.34 -15.13 4.89
CA PRO A 236 0.08 -15.76 5.27
C PRO A 236 -1.07 -15.31 4.35
N TYR A 237 -2.00 -16.22 4.12
CA TYR A 237 -3.35 -15.93 3.65
C TYR A 237 -4.36 -16.64 4.55
N PRO A 238 -5.38 -15.95 5.08
CA PRO A 238 -5.56 -14.50 5.04
C PRO A 238 -4.33 -13.76 5.62
N ALA A 239 -3.98 -12.64 5.01
CA ALA A 239 -2.85 -11.82 5.42
C ALA A 239 -3.07 -11.27 6.82
N GLU A 240 -1.98 -10.90 7.49
CA GLU A 240 -2.05 -10.20 8.78
C GLU A 240 -2.99 -9.00 8.67
N ASN A 241 -3.97 -8.94 9.57
CA ASN A 241 -5.06 -7.97 9.65
C ASN A 241 -6.07 -7.93 8.50
N GLU A 242 -6.06 -8.89 7.57
CA GLU A 242 -7.08 -8.96 6.51
C GLU A 242 -8.49 -9.17 7.08
N VAL A 243 -9.51 -8.65 6.37
CA VAL A 243 -10.91 -8.99 6.64
C VAL A 243 -11.44 -9.77 5.45
N ILE A 244 -11.82 -11.02 5.69
CA ILE A 244 -12.33 -11.90 4.64
C ILE A 244 -13.85 -12.06 4.73
N THR A 245 -14.49 -12.31 3.60
CA THR A 245 -15.94 -12.63 3.54
C THR A 245 -16.22 -14.13 3.57
N CYS A 246 -15.19 -14.96 3.32
CA CYS A 246 -15.31 -16.41 3.35
C CYS A 246 -15.40 -16.91 4.81
N THR A 247 -16.47 -17.62 5.15
CA THR A 247 -16.62 -18.25 6.47
C THR A 247 -15.89 -19.58 6.59
N THR A 248 -15.35 -20.14 5.51
CA THR A 248 -14.58 -21.40 5.53
C THR A 248 -13.31 -21.24 4.69
N PRO A 249 -12.42 -20.29 5.05
CA PRO A 249 -11.24 -20.03 4.25
C PRO A 249 -10.29 -21.22 4.30
N THR A 250 -9.46 -21.34 3.27
CA THR A 250 -8.24 -22.16 3.36
C THR A 250 -7.10 -21.25 3.74
N LEU A 251 -6.52 -21.49 4.92
CA LEU A 251 -5.29 -20.84 5.34
C LEU A 251 -4.16 -21.32 4.43
N SER A 252 -3.26 -20.44 4.02
CA SER A 252 -2.06 -20.82 3.28
C SER A 252 -0.87 -19.96 3.68
N TRP A 253 0.34 -20.50 3.55
CA TRP A 253 1.57 -19.80 3.89
C TRP A 253 2.67 -20.16 2.90
N LYS A 254 3.69 -19.33 2.83
CA LYS A 254 4.98 -19.71 2.29
C LYS A 254 5.78 -20.37 3.40
N GLY A 255 6.46 -21.46 3.08
CA GLY A 255 7.36 -22.16 4.02
C GLY A 255 8.57 -22.70 3.28
N GLY A 256 9.52 -23.27 4.03
CA GLY A 256 10.76 -23.85 3.48
C GLY A 256 10.56 -24.93 2.41
N THR A 257 11.67 -25.34 1.79
CA THR A 257 11.69 -26.37 0.73
C THR A 257 11.48 -27.79 1.26
N VAL A 258 11.80 -28.04 2.52
CA VAL A 258 11.69 -29.35 3.16
C VAL A 258 11.16 -29.16 4.58
N GLY A 259 10.14 -29.94 4.96
CA GLY A 259 9.59 -29.91 6.31
C GLY A 259 8.12 -30.28 6.38
N SER A 260 7.58 -30.16 7.59
CA SER A 260 6.15 -30.23 7.86
C SER A 260 5.74 -29.07 8.78
N TYR A 261 4.44 -28.85 8.94
CA TYR A 261 3.90 -27.62 9.49
C TYR A 261 2.85 -27.91 10.56
N ASP A 262 3.12 -27.56 11.81
CA ASP A 262 2.15 -27.64 12.89
C ASP A 262 1.26 -26.39 12.87
N VAL A 263 -0.03 -26.57 12.61
CA VAL A 263 -0.97 -25.45 12.46
C VAL A 263 -1.71 -25.21 13.77
N TYR A 264 -1.79 -23.96 14.20
CA TYR A 264 -2.55 -23.51 15.36
C TYR A 264 -3.58 -22.48 14.92
N PHE A 265 -4.83 -22.59 15.39
CA PHE A 265 -5.93 -21.70 14.98
C PHE A 265 -6.98 -21.53 16.10
N GLY A 266 -7.36 -20.29 16.41
CA GLY A 266 -8.30 -19.96 17.48
C GLY A 266 -8.69 -18.48 17.52
N THR A 267 -9.38 -18.05 18.58
CA THR A 267 -9.83 -16.65 18.77
C THR A 267 -9.14 -15.95 19.94
N ASP A 268 -8.23 -16.63 20.64
CA ASP A 268 -7.48 -16.10 21.78
C ASP A 268 -5.98 -16.12 21.44
N ILE A 269 -5.41 -14.93 21.28
CA ILE A 269 -4.00 -14.77 20.94
C ILE A 269 -3.08 -15.43 21.96
N ASN A 270 -3.38 -15.33 23.26
CA ASN A 270 -2.51 -15.89 24.30
C ASN A 270 -2.50 -17.42 24.24
N LYS A 271 -3.64 -18.04 23.90
CA LYS A 271 -3.69 -19.49 23.70
C LYS A 271 -2.92 -19.91 22.46
N ILE A 272 -3.00 -19.16 21.36
CA ILE A 272 -2.25 -19.46 20.14
C ILE A 272 -0.75 -19.32 20.38
N VAL A 273 -0.29 -18.23 21.01
CA VAL A 273 1.11 -18.01 21.37
C VAL A 273 1.65 -19.14 22.26
N ASN A 274 0.85 -19.66 23.19
CA ASN A 274 1.29 -20.70 24.14
C ASN A 274 1.02 -22.14 23.68
N ALA A 275 0.17 -22.36 22.67
CA ALA A 275 -0.13 -23.69 22.17
C ALA A 275 1.14 -24.37 21.65
N ARG A 276 1.27 -25.68 21.89
CA ARG A 276 2.39 -26.50 21.41
C ARG A 276 1.85 -27.87 21.03
N ARG A 277 2.45 -28.50 20.02
CA ARG A 277 2.32 -29.94 19.81
C ARG A 277 2.88 -30.67 21.03
N LEU A 278 2.22 -31.73 21.48
CA LEU A 278 2.77 -32.60 22.50
C LEU A 278 3.86 -33.48 21.88
N ALA A 279 5.00 -33.64 22.57
CA ALA A 279 6.10 -34.44 22.04
C ALA A 279 5.64 -35.88 21.79
N GLY A 280 4.93 -36.47 22.77
CA GLY A 280 4.47 -37.86 22.71
C GLY A 280 3.21 -38.15 21.91
N ASP A 281 2.66 -37.22 21.14
CA ASP A 281 1.47 -37.47 20.28
C ASP A 281 1.94 -37.86 18.87
N PHE A 282 2.08 -39.17 18.64
CA PHE A 282 2.64 -39.74 17.41
C PHE A 282 1.59 -40.09 16.37
N ASN A 283 0.31 -40.18 16.73
CA ASN A 283 -0.75 -40.39 15.77
C ASN A 283 -1.48 -39.09 15.40
N ASN A 284 -1.09 -37.96 16.01
CA ASN A 284 -1.65 -36.63 15.80
C ASN A 284 -3.15 -36.58 16.17
N ASP A 285 -3.58 -37.37 17.17
CA ASP A 285 -4.94 -37.39 17.70
C ASP A 285 -5.18 -36.34 18.80
N ARG A 286 -4.14 -35.56 19.14
CA ARG A 286 -4.08 -34.51 20.16
C ARG A 286 -3.98 -35.00 21.59
N THR A 287 -3.82 -36.29 21.83
CA THR A 287 -3.69 -36.85 23.19
C THR A 287 -2.53 -37.83 23.25
N VAL A 288 -1.73 -37.78 24.31
CA VAL A 288 -0.71 -38.83 24.51
C VAL A 288 -1.35 -39.99 25.25
N ASN A 289 -1.60 -41.09 24.55
CA ASN A 289 -2.34 -42.23 25.05
C ASN A 289 -1.69 -43.57 24.69
N LEU A 290 -2.41 -44.68 24.91
CA LEU A 290 -1.89 -46.04 24.65
C LEU A 290 -1.52 -46.29 23.19
N THR A 291 -2.16 -45.57 22.25
CA THR A 291 -1.83 -45.64 20.83
C THR A 291 -0.44 -45.08 20.59
N ASP A 292 -0.11 -43.94 21.19
CA ASP A 292 1.22 -43.36 21.08
C ASP A 292 2.28 -44.21 21.76
N LEU A 293 1.95 -44.76 22.93
CA LEU A 293 2.85 -45.69 23.61
C LEU A 293 3.10 -46.95 22.78
N SER A 294 2.11 -47.43 22.01
CA SER A 294 2.31 -48.52 21.04
C SER A 294 3.30 -48.12 19.96
N THR A 295 3.13 -46.95 19.33
CA THR A 295 4.06 -46.42 18.32
C THR A 295 5.47 -46.25 18.89
N PHE A 296 5.59 -45.77 20.13
CA PHE A 296 6.85 -45.67 20.85
C PHE A 296 7.53 -47.03 20.97
N PHE A 297 6.80 -48.06 21.41
CA PHE A 297 7.34 -49.40 21.56
C PHE A 297 7.69 -50.08 20.23
N GLU A 298 6.98 -49.78 19.16
CA GLU A 298 7.32 -50.23 17.81
C GLU A 298 8.67 -49.70 17.33
N GLN A 299 9.09 -48.53 17.83
CA GLN A 299 10.36 -47.90 17.48
C GLN A 299 11.45 -48.11 18.55
N TRP A 300 11.14 -48.79 19.66
CA TRP A 300 12.06 -48.98 20.78
C TRP A 300 13.38 -49.61 20.36
N LEU A 301 14.50 -48.98 20.76
CA LEU A 301 15.88 -49.38 20.41
C LEU A 301 16.14 -49.43 18.90
N THR A 302 15.31 -48.77 18.10
CA THR A 302 15.55 -48.57 16.67
C THR A 302 16.02 -47.14 16.44
N ALA A 303 16.59 -46.89 15.25
CA ALA A 303 16.87 -45.57 14.72
C ALA A 303 15.79 -45.24 13.66
N PRO A 304 14.54 -44.94 14.07
CA PRO A 304 13.45 -44.72 13.13
C PRO A 304 13.85 -43.60 12.14
N ALA A 305 13.51 -43.79 10.86
CA ALA A 305 13.80 -42.78 9.85
C ALA A 305 13.20 -41.44 10.28
N ALA A 306 13.99 -40.38 10.19
CA ALA A 306 13.65 -39.07 10.70
C ALA A 306 12.29 -38.58 10.16
N GLY A 307 11.24 -38.72 10.96
CA GLY A 307 9.86 -38.40 10.62
C GLY A 307 9.16 -37.62 11.73
N ILE A 308 8.00 -37.03 11.42
CA ILE A 308 7.16 -36.31 12.40
C ILE A 308 6.60 -37.23 13.49
N PHE A 309 6.65 -38.54 13.26
CA PHE A 309 6.21 -39.62 14.15
C PHE A 309 7.39 -40.42 14.72
N SER A 310 8.61 -39.84 14.71
CA SER A 310 9.77 -40.43 15.36
C SER A 310 9.63 -40.33 16.88
N ALA A 311 9.90 -41.44 17.57
CA ALA A 311 9.94 -41.51 19.03
C ALA A 311 11.30 -41.14 19.63
N ASP A 312 12.33 -40.87 18.80
CA ASP A 312 13.64 -40.33 19.23
C ASP A 312 13.54 -38.80 19.35
N PHE A 313 13.30 -38.30 20.56
CA PHE A 313 13.03 -36.90 20.88
C PHE A 313 14.30 -36.08 21.14
N ASP A 314 15.38 -36.73 21.59
CA ASP A 314 16.65 -36.07 21.86
C ASP A 314 17.63 -36.14 20.68
N ALA A 315 17.21 -36.77 19.58
CA ALA A 315 17.97 -36.94 18.36
C ALA A 315 19.31 -37.64 18.61
N SER A 316 19.36 -38.53 19.62
CA SER A 316 20.53 -39.35 19.93
C SER A 316 20.77 -40.45 18.89
N GLY A 317 19.79 -40.70 18.02
CA GLY A 317 19.84 -41.68 16.95
C GLY A 317 19.23 -43.03 17.35
N ASN A 318 18.70 -43.19 18.56
CA ASN A 318 17.93 -44.36 18.97
C ASN A 318 16.77 -43.95 19.88
N VAL A 319 15.66 -44.68 19.81
CA VAL A 319 14.57 -44.54 20.79
C VAL A 319 14.94 -45.26 22.08
N ASP A 320 15.15 -44.51 23.16
CA ASP A 320 15.60 -45.06 24.44
C ASP A 320 14.86 -44.52 25.67
N MET A 321 15.41 -44.77 26.86
CA MET A 321 14.77 -44.40 28.12
C MET A 321 14.66 -42.89 28.34
N ASN A 322 15.56 -42.08 27.76
CA ASN A 322 15.46 -40.62 27.78
C ASN A 322 14.22 -40.18 27.00
N ASP A 323 13.94 -40.85 25.88
CA ASP A 323 12.74 -40.58 25.10
C ASP A 323 11.48 -41.00 25.81
N PHE A 324 11.51 -42.19 26.44
CA PHE A 324 10.38 -42.67 27.23
C PHE A 324 10.04 -41.71 28.37
N ALA A 325 11.06 -41.15 29.04
CA ALA A 325 10.85 -40.16 30.09
C ALA A 325 10.13 -38.90 29.56
N ARG A 326 10.44 -38.46 28.34
CA ARG A 326 9.76 -37.33 27.68
C ARG A 326 8.31 -37.68 27.32
N LEU A 327 8.06 -38.86 26.77
CA LEU A 327 6.70 -39.35 26.53
C LEU A 327 5.88 -39.43 27.82
N ALA A 328 6.46 -40.02 28.87
CA ALA A 328 5.82 -40.17 30.18
C ALA A 328 5.50 -38.80 30.81
N GLY A 329 6.35 -37.80 30.61
CA GLY A 329 6.09 -36.41 31.03
C GLY A 329 4.89 -35.76 30.34
N ASN A 330 4.39 -36.33 29.24
CA ASN A 330 3.19 -35.88 28.54
C ASN A 330 2.03 -36.90 28.64
N TRP A 331 2.17 -37.99 29.41
CA TRP A 331 1.16 -39.05 29.48
C TRP A 331 -0.23 -38.51 29.86
N GLN A 332 -1.25 -38.86 29.09
CA GLN A 332 -2.63 -38.38 29.20
C GLN A 332 -2.81 -36.85 29.08
N ALA A 333 -1.77 -36.11 28.69
CA ALA A 333 -1.92 -34.73 28.31
C ALA A 333 -2.67 -34.64 26.97
N ALA A 334 -3.43 -33.56 26.80
CA ALA A 334 -4.09 -33.20 25.56
C ALA A 334 -3.49 -31.88 25.05
N ALA A 335 -3.18 -31.82 23.76
CA ALA A 335 -2.77 -30.57 23.12
C ALA A 335 -3.95 -29.58 23.21
N GLY A 336 -3.63 -28.28 23.28
CA GLY A 336 -4.66 -27.24 23.24
C GLY A 336 -5.56 -27.40 22.02
N VAL A 337 -6.85 -27.07 22.15
CA VAL A 337 -7.82 -27.16 21.04
C VAL A 337 -7.42 -26.28 19.85
N GLU A 338 -6.52 -25.33 20.08
CA GLU A 338 -5.87 -24.47 19.10
C GLU A 338 -5.01 -25.29 18.12
N TYR A 339 -4.35 -26.37 18.55
CA TYR A 339 -3.57 -27.22 17.66
C TYR A 339 -4.49 -27.97 16.69
N LYS A 340 -4.26 -27.77 15.39
CA LYS A 340 -5.07 -28.34 14.30
C LYS A 340 -4.42 -29.52 13.61
N GLY A 341 -3.23 -29.91 14.05
CA GLY A 341 -2.48 -31.02 13.51
C GLY A 341 -1.38 -30.57 12.55
N ASN A 342 -0.53 -31.53 12.20
CA ASN A 342 0.56 -31.35 11.27
C ASN A 342 0.10 -31.40 9.79
N GLN A 343 0.69 -30.55 8.95
CA GLN A 343 0.45 -30.47 7.52
C GLN A 343 1.75 -30.67 6.74
N THR A 344 1.71 -31.46 5.67
CA THR A 344 2.78 -31.53 4.67
C THR A 344 2.53 -30.52 3.54
N ALA A 345 1.27 -30.23 3.25
CA ALA A 345 0.86 -29.12 2.40
C ALA A 345 1.09 -27.78 3.10
N LYS A 346 1.27 -26.72 2.32
CA LYS A 346 1.39 -25.34 2.81
C LYS A 346 0.02 -24.66 2.96
N THR A 347 -0.99 -25.46 3.32
CA THR A 347 -2.38 -25.05 3.43
C THR A 347 -3.11 -25.78 4.57
N TYR A 348 -4.17 -25.16 5.10
CA TYR A 348 -5.08 -25.76 6.07
C TYR A 348 -6.51 -25.25 5.85
N SER A 349 -7.44 -26.14 5.50
CA SER A 349 -8.85 -25.78 5.26
C SER A 349 -9.65 -25.75 6.56
N ILE A 350 -10.30 -24.61 6.84
CA ILE A 350 -11.20 -24.48 7.98
C ILE A 350 -12.55 -25.11 7.62
N SER A 351 -12.92 -26.18 8.31
CA SER A 351 -14.17 -26.90 8.07
C SER A 351 -15.39 -26.28 8.75
N SER A 352 -15.20 -25.67 9.93
CA SER A 352 -16.29 -25.02 10.68
C SER A 352 -16.47 -23.57 10.24
N PRO A 353 -17.69 -23.11 9.94
CA PRO A 353 -17.95 -21.72 9.60
C PRO A 353 -17.46 -20.75 10.68
N LEU A 354 -16.70 -19.73 10.25
CA LEU A 354 -16.27 -18.61 11.06
C LEU A 354 -17.44 -17.68 11.36
N THR A 355 -17.44 -17.09 12.55
CA THR A 355 -18.41 -16.10 12.98
C THR A 355 -18.04 -14.74 12.41
N VAL A 356 -18.94 -14.14 11.64
CA VAL A 356 -18.80 -12.77 11.14
C VAL A 356 -18.68 -11.79 12.31
N GLY A 357 -17.75 -10.86 12.22
CA GLY A 357 -17.41 -9.87 13.24
C GLY A 357 -16.33 -10.31 14.24
N LEU A 358 -15.85 -11.55 14.18
CA LEU A 358 -14.77 -12.04 15.06
C LEU A 358 -13.39 -11.96 14.39
N THR A 359 -12.38 -11.76 15.23
CA THR A 359 -10.96 -11.89 14.89
C THR A 359 -10.46 -13.28 15.27
N TYR A 360 -9.74 -13.90 14.34
CA TYR A 360 -9.10 -15.19 14.47
C TYR A 360 -7.60 -15.01 14.45
N TYR A 361 -6.91 -15.85 15.21
CA TYR A 361 -5.46 -15.90 15.33
C TYR A 361 -4.99 -17.27 14.89
N TRP A 362 -3.86 -17.31 14.21
CA TRP A 362 -3.27 -18.55 13.76
C TRP A 362 -1.76 -18.45 13.67
N ARG A 363 -1.11 -19.60 13.78
CA ARG A 363 0.35 -19.73 13.75
C ARG A 363 0.70 -21.02 13.03
N VAL A 364 1.84 -21.04 12.36
CA VAL A 364 2.37 -22.26 11.78
C VAL A 364 3.80 -22.49 12.22
N ASP A 365 4.04 -23.55 12.99
CA ASP A 365 5.40 -23.93 13.37
C ASP A 365 5.97 -24.86 12.30
N MET A 366 7.18 -24.55 11.82
CA MET A 366 7.86 -25.38 10.83
C MET A 366 8.74 -26.41 11.55
N SER A 367 8.58 -27.69 11.22
CA SER A 367 9.54 -28.74 11.58
C SER A 367 10.48 -28.95 10.39
N ASP A 368 11.76 -28.62 10.58
CA ASP A 368 12.76 -28.76 9.54
C ASP A 368 13.23 -30.22 9.34
N ALA A 369 14.13 -30.45 8.37
CA ALA A 369 14.68 -31.78 8.09
C ALA A 369 15.38 -32.40 9.31
N ASN A 370 15.93 -31.58 10.20
CA ASN A 370 16.62 -31.97 11.42
C ASN A 370 15.70 -32.00 12.65
N LYS A 371 14.37 -31.84 12.45
CA LYS A 371 13.34 -31.88 13.50
C LYS A 371 13.40 -30.74 14.50
N HIS A 372 14.13 -29.67 14.19
CA HIS A 372 13.99 -28.46 14.98
C HIS A 372 12.63 -27.83 14.67
N ILE A 373 11.82 -27.66 15.71
CA ILE A 373 10.56 -26.91 15.63
C ILE A 373 10.92 -25.43 15.67
N ARG A 374 10.63 -24.74 14.58
CA ARG A 374 10.72 -23.29 14.47
C ARG A 374 9.34 -22.72 14.68
N ILE A 375 9.14 -22.06 15.81
CA ILE A 375 7.88 -21.41 16.15
C ILE A 375 7.62 -20.30 15.12
N GLY A 376 6.44 -20.36 14.48
CA GLY A 376 6.03 -19.36 13.50
C GLY A 376 5.51 -18.07 14.13
N GLU A 377 5.23 -17.09 13.29
CA GLU A 377 4.51 -15.89 13.70
C GLU A 377 3.05 -16.20 14.03
N VAL A 378 2.48 -15.40 14.94
CA VAL A 378 1.03 -15.38 15.12
C VAL A 378 0.45 -14.32 14.20
N TRP A 379 -0.29 -14.78 13.20
CA TRP A 379 -1.07 -13.93 12.32
C TRP A 379 -2.51 -13.84 12.80
N ARG A 380 -3.22 -12.81 12.36
CA ARG A 380 -4.63 -12.63 12.63
C ARG A 380 -5.40 -12.06 11.45
N PHE A 381 -6.67 -12.39 11.38
CA PHE A 381 -7.60 -11.84 10.40
C PHE A 381 -9.00 -11.79 11.00
N SER A 382 -9.90 -11.01 10.41
CA SER A 382 -11.31 -10.99 10.83
C SER A 382 -12.22 -11.57 9.74
N CYS A 383 -13.33 -12.19 10.13
CA CYS A 383 -14.39 -12.54 9.19
C CYS A 383 -15.40 -11.38 9.17
N GLY A 384 -15.69 -10.81 8.00
CA GLY A 384 -16.56 -9.63 7.86
C GLY A 384 -17.52 -9.75 6.68
N THR A 385 -18.36 -8.74 6.48
CA THR A 385 -19.29 -8.65 5.34
C THR A 385 -18.66 -8.04 4.10
N THR A 386 -17.47 -7.47 4.23
CA THR A 386 -16.75 -6.76 3.18
C THR A 386 -15.29 -7.20 3.20
N HIS A 387 -14.76 -7.57 2.04
CA HIS A 387 -13.36 -7.94 1.91
C HIS A 387 -12.49 -6.70 2.11
N MET A 388 -11.47 -6.81 2.96
CA MET A 388 -10.51 -5.73 3.20
C MET A 388 -9.10 -6.26 3.29
N THR A 389 -8.23 -5.78 2.41
CA THR A 389 -6.80 -6.14 2.38
C THR A 389 -5.99 -5.15 3.21
N GLU A 390 -5.30 -5.62 4.25
CA GLU A 390 -4.33 -4.79 4.99
C GLU A 390 -3.11 -4.49 4.12
N LEU A 391 -2.70 -3.23 4.03
CA LEU A 391 -1.52 -2.81 3.30
C LEU A 391 -0.28 -2.75 4.18
N ILE A 392 -0.42 -2.40 5.47
CA ILE A 392 0.71 -2.32 6.40
C ILE A 392 1.23 -3.74 6.71
N LYS A 393 2.54 -3.91 6.67
CA LYS A 393 3.23 -5.12 7.13
C LYS A 393 3.67 -4.90 8.56
N ASP A 394 3.59 -5.95 9.36
CA ASP A 394 3.94 -5.90 10.78
C ASP A 394 3.37 -4.65 11.50
N PRO A 395 2.04 -4.42 11.49
CA PRO A 395 1.42 -3.23 12.10
C PRO A 395 1.65 -3.11 13.62
N TYR A 396 2.24 -4.14 14.23
CA TYR A 396 2.52 -4.26 15.65
C TYR A 396 4.02 -4.26 15.98
N PHE A 397 4.91 -4.03 15.00
CA PHE A 397 6.36 -4.00 15.19
C PHE A 397 6.92 -5.27 15.87
N GLN A 398 6.31 -6.42 15.62
CA GLN A 398 6.72 -7.71 16.17
C GLN A 398 8.06 -8.19 15.60
N HIS A 399 8.48 -7.65 14.45
CA HIS A 399 9.77 -7.97 13.80
C HIS A 399 10.85 -6.94 14.12
N GLY A 400 10.49 -5.85 14.79
CA GLY A 400 11.39 -4.78 15.19
C GLY A 400 11.55 -3.68 14.14
N LEU A 401 12.73 -3.07 14.10
CA LEU A 401 13.07 -1.98 13.19
C LEU A 401 14.44 -2.19 12.54
N LYS A 402 14.57 -1.80 11.26
CA LYS A 402 15.85 -1.70 10.55
C LYS A 402 16.40 -0.28 10.72
N VAL A 403 17.47 -0.12 11.49
CA VAL A 403 18.08 1.18 11.75
C VAL A 403 18.96 1.59 10.59
N TYR A 404 18.77 2.82 10.12
CA TYR A 404 19.59 3.42 9.10
C TYR A 404 20.39 4.61 9.65
N SER A 405 21.59 4.79 9.09
CA SER A 405 22.55 5.83 9.43
C SER A 405 21.99 7.23 9.26
N GLN A 406 22.59 8.17 9.99
CA GLN A 406 22.27 9.57 9.84
C GLN A 406 22.54 10.08 8.42
N LEU A 407 21.54 10.76 7.85
CA LEU A 407 21.70 11.47 6.58
C LEU A 407 22.32 12.85 6.84
N ILE A 408 23.64 12.96 6.63
CA ILE A 408 24.31 14.25 6.37
C ILE A 408 25.30 14.03 5.22
N PRO A 409 25.11 14.72 4.08
CA PRO A 409 24.45 14.16 2.89
C PRO A 409 25.09 12.85 2.36
N GLY A 410 24.26 11.86 2.02
CA GLY A 410 24.67 10.58 1.40
C GLY A 410 23.49 9.61 1.27
N PRO A 411 23.64 8.42 0.65
CA PRO A 411 22.66 7.35 0.79
C PRO A 411 22.66 6.84 2.25
N SER A 412 21.48 6.52 2.79
CA SER A 412 21.40 5.91 4.12
C SER A 412 22.02 4.51 4.09
N ALA A 413 22.97 4.25 5.00
CA ALA A 413 23.52 2.93 5.21
C ALA A 413 22.66 2.20 6.23
N PHE A 414 22.46 0.90 6.03
CA PHE A 414 21.87 0.05 7.06
C PHE A 414 22.90 -0.14 8.18
N GLU A 415 22.51 0.09 9.43
CA GLU A 415 23.44 0.07 10.58
C GLU A 415 23.10 -0.97 11.64
N GLY A 416 21.87 -1.51 11.64
CA GLY A 416 21.51 -2.55 12.60
C GLY A 416 20.02 -2.82 12.71
N ILE A 417 19.68 -3.62 13.71
CA ILE A 417 18.31 -4.07 13.99
C ILE A 417 17.97 -3.78 15.45
N LEU A 418 16.82 -3.14 15.70
CA LEU A 418 16.23 -3.07 17.05
C LEU A 418 15.13 -4.13 17.14
N LYS A 419 15.23 -5.06 18.09
CA LYS A 419 14.28 -6.17 18.28
C LYS A 419 14.03 -6.44 19.75
N TRP A 420 12.78 -6.74 20.09
CA TRP A 420 12.37 -7.10 21.45
C TRP A 420 12.31 -8.61 21.69
N ASN A 421 12.43 -9.42 20.64
CA ASN A 421 12.37 -10.88 20.70
C ASN A 421 13.46 -11.52 19.83
N ASP A 422 13.63 -12.82 19.99
CA ASP A 422 14.52 -13.66 19.18
C ASP A 422 13.87 -14.08 17.85
N SER A 423 12.90 -13.30 17.32
CA SER A 423 12.30 -13.61 16.03
C SER A 423 13.37 -13.58 14.95
N TRP A 424 13.40 -14.65 14.16
CA TRP A 424 14.33 -14.81 13.04
C TRP A 424 13.98 -13.93 11.84
N GLN A 425 12.78 -13.35 11.82
CA GLN A 425 12.36 -12.53 10.70
C GLN A 425 13.03 -11.17 10.69
N LEU A 426 13.36 -10.69 9.50
CA LEU A 426 13.91 -9.35 9.35
C LEU A 426 12.80 -8.32 9.49
N PRO A 427 13.03 -7.20 10.19
CA PRO A 427 12.02 -6.16 10.32
C PRO A 427 11.60 -5.58 8.96
N ASP A 428 10.32 -5.33 8.77
CA ASP A 428 9.80 -4.68 7.56
C ASP A 428 9.93 -3.15 7.60
N TRP A 429 10.18 -2.59 8.79
CA TRP A 429 10.18 -1.15 9.04
C TRP A 429 11.60 -0.55 9.03
N PRO A 430 12.02 0.09 7.93
CA PRO A 430 13.08 1.09 7.95
C PRO A 430 12.81 2.17 8.98
N PHE A 431 13.81 2.47 9.80
CA PHE A 431 13.83 3.52 10.81
C PHE A 431 14.97 4.48 10.47
N MET A 432 14.60 5.59 9.83
CA MET A 432 15.48 6.62 9.35
C MET A 432 15.64 7.71 10.41
N GLN A 433 16.86 8.21 10.54
CA GLN A 433 17.25 9.17 11.56
C GLN A 433 17.96 10.31 10.86
N THR A 434 17.30 11.44 10.60
CA THR A 434 17.88 12.49 9.77
C THR A 434 18.19 13.75 10.57
N PHE A 435 19.22 14.48 10.16
CA PHE A 435 19.59 15.81 10.68
C PHE A 435 19.80 15.93 12.20
N GLY A 436 19.94 14.82 12.94
CA GLY A 436 20.38 14.86 14.33
C GLY A 436 21.85 14.50 14.51
N ARG A 437 22.33 14.60 15.74
CA ARG A 437 23.70 14.33 16.19
C ARG A 437 23.83 12.90 16.68
N ASP A 438 22.87 12.41 17.46
CA ASP A 438 22.91 11.08 18.06
C ASP A 438 21.97 10.14 17.30
N ASP A 439 22.27 8.85 17.21
CA ASP A 439 21.38 7.83 16.64
C ASP A 439 21.23 6.61 17.57
N LEU A 440 20.23 5.77 17.27
CA LEU A 440 19.96 4.55 18.04
C LEU A 440 20.83 3.36 17.60
N THR A 441 21.87 3.56 16.79
CA THR A 441 22.74 2.47 16.37
C THR A 441 23.58 2.00 17.55
N GLY A 442 23.53 0.70 17.83
CA GLY A 442 24.17 0.12 19.01
C GLY A 442 23.50 0.46 20.35
N ALA A 443 22.33 1.09 20.34
CA ALA A 443 21.57 1.34 21.57
C ALA A 443 21.30 0.02 22.30
N VAL A 444 21.69 -0.04 23.58
CA VAL A 444 21.51 -1.25 24.39
C VAL A 444 20.03 -1.41 24.73
N ALA A 445 19.49 -2.59 24.44
CA ALA A 445 18.10 -2.92 24.71
C ALA A 445 17.85 -3.00 26.22
N GLN A 446 16.92 -2.20 26.73
CA GLN A 446 16.49 -2.23 28.13
C GLN A 446 15.13 -2.93 28.26
N LEU A 447 15.09 -4.08 28.93
CA LEU A 447 13.83 -4.78 29.24
C LEU A 447 12.99 -3.98 30.24
N LEU A 448 11.71 -3.76 29.91
CA LEU A 448 10.73 -3.08 30.73
C LEU A 448 9.83 -4.09 31.48
N PRO A 449 9.14 -3.67 32.58
CA PRO A 449 8.24 -4.55 33.32
C PRO A 449 7.07 -5.12 32.50
N SER A 450 6.71 -4.46 31.40
CA SER A 450 5.68 -4.89 30.45
C SER A 450 6.12 -6.04 29.53
N GLY A 451 7.41 -6.41 29.55
CA GLY A 451 8.02 -7.31 28.56
C GLY A 451 8.47 -6.61 27.27
N SER A 452 8.18 -5.31 27.10
CA SER A 452 8.72 -4.52 26.01
C SER A 452 10.20 -4.20 26.21
N TYR A 453 10.89 -3.85 25.12
CA TYR A 453 12.25 -3.37 25.14
C TYR A 453 12.31 -1.91 24.73
N LYS A 454 13.08 -1.12 25.47
CA LYS A 454 13.39 0.28 25.20
C LYS A 454 14.81 0.39 24.63
N PHE A 455 14.94 1.16 23.56
CA PHE A 455 16.20 1.55 22.96
C PHE A 455 16.28 3.07 23.07
N GLU A 456 17.28 3.60 23.76
CA GLU A 456 17.36 5.04 23.98
C GLU A 456 18.79 5.57 23.99
N ASN A 457 18.91 6.85 23.66
CA ASN A 457 20.08 7.68 23.87
C ASN A 457 19.64 9.06 24.41
N ALA A 458 20.50 10.08 24.33
CA ALA A 458 20.18 11.40 24.84
C ALA A 458 19.09 12.15 24.04
N SER A 459 18.88 11.83 22.75
CA SER A 459 17.97 12.58 21.87
C SER A 459 16.78 11.79 21.36
N ARG A 460 16.76 10.46 21.50
CA ARG A 460 15.72 9.60 20.93
C ARG A 460 15.44 8.40 21.80
N SER A 461 14.21 7.90 21.71
CA SER A 461 13.89 6.56 22.20
C SER A 461 12.84 5.88 21.35
N VAL A 462 12.93 4.55 21.33
CA VAL A 462 11.90 3.66 20.78
C VAL A 462 11.57 2.61 21.82
N VAL A 463 10.27 2.28 21.95
CA VAL A 463 9.83 1.09 22.67
C VAL A 463 8.99 0.22 21.75
N ILE A 464 9.35 -1.05 21.68
CA ILE A 464 8.64 -2.11 20.95
C ILE A 464 8.50 -3.34 21.87
N GLY A 465 7.46 -4.14 21.68
CA GLY A 465 7.22 -5.29 22.55
C GLY A 465 6.10 -6.21 22.08
N PRO A 466 5.68 -7.16 22.93
CA PRO A 466 4.55 -8.03 22.65
C PRO A 466 3.26 -7.25 22.33
N VAL A 467 2.40 -7.79 21.45
CA VAL A 467 1.09 -7.19 21.07
C VAL A 467 0.19 -6.85 22.27
N ASN A 468 0.37 -7.51 23.42
CA ASN A 468 -0.41 -7.29 24.64
C ASN A 468 0.29 -6.38 25.67
N SER A 469 1.40 -5.73 25.31
CA SER A 469 2.14 -4.85 26.21
C SER A 469 1.34 -3.60 26.58
N THR A 470 1.44 -3.17 27.85
CA THR A 470 0.89 -1.88 28.32
C THR A 470 1.61 -0.68 27.71
N ASP A 471 2.80 -0.90 27.18
CA ASP A 471 3.59 0.09 26.44
C ASP A 471 3.11 0.25 24.99
N ALA A 472 2.01 -0.42 24.63
CA ALA A 472 1.35 -0.45 23.33
C ALA A 472 2.24 -0.98 22.19
N ASP A 473 1.72 -0.91 20.97
CA ASP A 473 2.34 -1.44 19.76
C ASP A 473 3.68 -0.73 19.49
N PHE A 474 3.74 0.58 19.73
CA PHE A 474 4.93 1.38 19.49
C PHE A 474 4.98 2.66 20.35
N ARG A 475 6.16 2.98 20.90
CA ARG A 475 6.47 4.33 21.41
C ARG A 475 7.67 4.91 20.71
N THR A 476 7.61 6.21 20.46
CA THR A 476 8.73 6.96 19.90
C THR A 476 8.84 8.35 20.52
N MET A 477 10.06 8.73 20.85
CA MET A 477 10.40 9.99 21.48
C MET A 477 11.48 10.71 20.68
N ILE A 478 11.35 12.03 20.60
CA ILE A 478 12.42 12.94 20.17
C ILE A 478 12.69 13.99 21.25
N ASP A 479 13.96 14.23 21.55
CA ASP A 479 14.48 15.22 22.49
C ASP A 479 15.55 16.05 21.78
N THR A 480 15.17 17.24 21.35
CA THR A 480 16.01 18.11 20.53
C THR A 480 16.86 19.08 21.36
N ARG A 481 16.95 18.91 22.69
CA ARG A 481 17.78 19.78 23.54
C ARG A 481 19.27 19.69 23.22
N GLY A 482 19.75 18.47 22.97
CA GLY A 482 21.14 18.18 22.62
C GLY A 482 21.44 18.28 21.13
N GLU A 483 20.41 18.41 20.30
CA GLU A 483 20.49 18.43 18.85
C GLU A 483 21.00 19.77 18.32
N ILE A 484 21.75 19.74 17.22
CA ILE A 484 22.22 20.97 16.55
C ILE A 484 21.07 21.47 15.69
N ILE A 485 20.46 22.59 16.08
CA ILE A 485 19.43 23.28 15.30
C ILE A 485 20.05 24.54 14.70
N ASP A 486 20.97 24.37 13.74
CA ASP A 486 21.51 25.49 12.99
C ASP A 486 20.63 25.76 11.76
N GLY A 487 19.79 26.79 11.89
CA GLY A 487 19.28 27.62 10.80
C GLY A 487 18.31 27.03 9.76
N ASN A 488 18.11 25.70 9.66
CA ASN A 488 17.07 25.04 8.83
C ASN A 488 17.03 23.50 8.95
N GLN A 489 17.78 22.90 9.88
CA GLN A 489 17.79 21.45 10.05
C GLN A 489 16.64 21.01 10.95
N TRP A 490 15.89 20.00 10.50
CA TRP A 490 14.79 19.41 11.26
C TRP A 490 15.20 17.99 11.66
N PRO A 491 15.81 17.78 12.84
CA PRO A 491 16.00 16.45 13.37
C PRO A 491 14.73 15.62 13.21
N SER A 492 14.85 14.49 12.53
CA SER A 492 13.71 13.63 12.23
C SER A 492 13.98 12.17 12.59
N VAL A 493 12.88 11.50 12.91
CA VAL A 493 12.82 10.06 13.08
C VAL A 493 11.65 9.58 12.26
N ASP A 494 11.94 9.03 11.09
CA ASP A 494 10.94 8.63 10.12
C ASP A 494 10.99 7.12 9.89
N MET A 495 9.84 6.48 9.96
CA MET A 495 9.67 5.13 9.48
C MET A 495 9.19 5.17 8.03
N ASN A 496 9.58 4.19 7.20
CA ASN A 496 9.10 4.13 5.83
C ASN A 496 8.89 2.68 5.39
N LEU A 497 7.64 2.29 5.25
CA LEU A 497 7.25 0.99 4.75
C LEU A 497 6.89 1.07 3.26
N ASN A 498 7.54 0.26 2.44
CA ASN A 498 7.14 0.07 1.04
C ASN A 498 5.95 -0.91 0.97
N ILE A 499 4.82 -0.41 0.46
CA ILE A 499 3.57 -1.16 0.33
C ILE A 499 3.11 -1.31 -1.14
N ALA A 500 3.94 -0.89 -2.09
CA ALA A 500 3.60 -0.86 -3.51
C ALA A 500 3.18 -2.22 -4.08
N SER A 501 3.75 -3.32 -3.59
CA SER A 501 3.44 -4.67 -4.08
C SER A 501 2.10 -5.23 -3.57
N ARG A 502 1.53 -4.64 -2.52
CA ARG A 502 0.23 -5.05 -1.92
C ARG A 502 -0.90 -4.09 -2.26
N CYS A 503 -0.57 -2.87 -2.66
CA CYS A 503 -1.55 -1.84 -2.99
C CYS A 503 -2.02 -1.99 -4.45
N PRO A 504 -3.34 -2.16 -4.69
CA PRO A 504 -3.92 -2.11 -6.04
C PRO A 504 -3.88 -0.67 -6.60
N GLN A 505 -4.28 -0.47 -7.86
CA GLN A 505 -4.43 0.87 -8.43
C GLN A 505 -5.58 1.61 -7.74
N LEU A 506 -5.53 2.96 -7.69
CA LEU A 506 -6.57 3.74 -7.02
C LEU A 506 -7.99 3.46 -7.56
N THR A 507 -8.12 3.20 -8.86
CA THR A 507 -9.40 2.88 -9.53
C THR A 507 -9.94 1.49 -9.21
N GLU A 508 -9.14 0.61 -8.62
CA GLU A 508 -9.52 -0.73 -8.20
C GLU A 508 -10.02 -0.75 -6.74
N MET A 509 -9.94 0.39 -6.03
CA MET A 509 -10.38 0.55 -4.64
C MET A 509 -11.76 1.18 -4.59
N SER A 510 -12.65 0.68 -3.73
CA SER A 510 -13.88 1.40 -3.38
C SER A 510 -13.71 2.26 -2.12
N GLN A 511 -12.80 1.88 -1.23
CA GLN A 511 -12.46 2.62 0.00
C GLN A 511 -11.00 2.33 0.41
N LEU A 512 -10.39 3.28 1.13
CA LEU A 512 -9.10 3.14 1.78
C LEU A 512 -9.21 3.51 3.25
N ARG A 513 -9.52 2.52 4.09
CA ARG A 513 -9.79 2.71 5.51
C ARG A 513 -8.50 2.80 6.29
N PHE A 514 -8.26 3.94 6.91
CA PHE A 514 -7.13 4.17 7.80
C PHE A 514 -7.60 4.24 9.25
N THR A 515 -6.91 3.55 10.15
CA THR A 515 -7.12 3.71 11.60
C THR A 515 -5.81 3.82 12.37
N MET A 516 -5.80 4.63 13.41
CA MET A 516 -4.68 4.78 14.34
C MET A 516 -5.18 5.37 15.67
N ASP A 517 -4.74 4.83 16.79
CA ASP A 517 -4.91 5.46 18.10
C ASP A 517 -3.56 6.05 18.55
N ILE A 518 -3.57 7.29 19.05
CA ILE A 518 -2.38 7.96 19.59
C ILE A 518 -2.64 8.58 20.95
N ARG A 519 -1.61 8.69 21.78
CA ARG A 519 -1.61 9.54 22.98
C ARG A 519 -0.24 10.15 23.24
N LEU A 520 -0.22 11.42 23.64
CA LEU A 520 0.99 12.14 24.00
C LEU A 520 1.41 11.76 25.43
N LEU A 521 2.61 11.22 25.59
CA LEU A 521 3.15 10.85 26.90
C LEU A 521 3.98 11.97 27.52
N HIS A 522 4.71 12.71 26.68
CA HIS A 522 5.57 13.82 27.09
C HIS A 522 5.47 14.97 26.10
N ASN A 523 5.43 16.20 26.60
CA ASN A 523 5.49 17.42 25.80
C ASN A 523 6.08 18.55 26.64
N GLU A 524 7.38 18.79 26.50
CA GLU A 524 8.13 19.77 27.30
C GLU A 524 8.97 20.67 26.41
N TYR A 525 8.75 21.98 26.53
CA TYR A 525 9.44 23.01 25.74
C TYR A 525 10.61 23.58 26.53
N PHE A 526 11.75 23.76 25.86
CA PHE A 526 12.98 24.30 26.46
C PHE A 526 13.40 25.65 25.88
N ALA A 527 12.61 26.20 24.95
CA ALA A 527 12.75 27.54 24.42
C ALA A 527 11.36 28.17 24.24
N PRO A 528 11.24 29.51 24.26
CA PRO A 528 9.99 30.18 23.94
C PRO A 528 9.51 29.74 22.55
N GLN A 529 8.22 29.41 22.45
CA GLN A 529 7.62 29.03 21.19
C GLN A 529 7.68 30.20 20.21
N ASN A 530 8.26 29.97 19.03
CA ASN A 530 8.33 30.95 17.96
C ASN A 530 7.44 30.48 16.81
N ASN A 531 6.58 31.35 16.28
CA ASN A 531 5.53 30.99 15.32
C ASN A 531 6.05 30.38 14.00
N GLY A 532 7.37 30.43 13.74
CA GLY A 532 8.02 29.85 12.55
C GLY A 532 8.65 28.47 12.73
N ILE A 533 8.64 27.88 13.93
CA ILE A 533 9.17 26.55 14.22
C ILE A 533 8.05 25.66 14.79
N CYS A 534 8.14 24.36 14.57
CA CYS A 534 7.22 23.40 15.15
C CYS A 534 7.87 22.03 15.32
N THR A 535 7.18 21.20 16.10
CA THR A 535 7.43 19.76 16.19
C THR A 535 6.19 19.04 15.73
N LEU A 536 6.37 18.19 14.73
CA LEU A 536 5.31 17.44 14.07
C LEU A 536 5.50 15.97 14.34
N PHE A 537 4.42 15.29 14.71
CA PHE A 537 4.31 13.86 14.43
C PHE A 537 3.37 13.72 13.24
N LYS A 538 3.91 13.24 12.14
CA LYS A 538 3.18 13.12 10.89
C LYS A 538 3.20 11.72 10.40
N THR A 539 2.25 11.40 9.54
CA THR A 539 2.32 10.21 8.71
C THR A 539 2.01 10.60 7.29
N ALA A 540 2.82 10.08 6.37
CA ALA A 540 2.72 10.38 4.96
C ALA A 540 2.44 9.11 4.15
N LEU A 541 1.53 9.23 3.18
CA LEU A 541 1.37 8.29 2.08
C LEU A 541 2.06 8.85 0.85
N TRP A 542 2.80 8.01 0.14
CA TRP A 542 3.36 8.34 -1.16
C TRP A 542 2.41 7.78 -2.21
N VAL A 543 1.77 8.67 -2.96
CA VAL A 543 0.83 8.29 -4.03
C VAL A 543 1.53 8.58 -5.34
N GLN A 544 1.83 7.52 -6.11
CA GLN A 544 2.78 7.57 -7.22
C GLN A 544 2.24 6.86 -8.46
N ASP A 545 2.51 7.44 -9.63
CA ASP A 545 2.32 6.80 -10.93
C ASP A 545 3.31 5.65 -11.08
N MET A 546 2.78 4.42 -11.10
CA MET A 546 3.57 3.19 -11.22
C MET A 546 3.38 2.51 -12.58
N ASN A 547 2.69 3.15 -13.53
CA ASN A 547 2.54 2.63 -14.88
C ASN A 547 3.75 3.03 -15.73
N THR A 548 4.64 2.09 -16.03
CA THR A 548 5.86 2.35 -16.82
C THR A 548 5.60 2.83 -18.25
N ALA A 549 4.37 2.72 -18.75
CA ALA A 549 3.95 3.27 -20.05
C ALA A 549 3.37 4.69 -19.96
N SER A 550 3.07 5.20 -18.76
CA SER A 550 2.58 6.57 -18.55
C SER A 550 3.71 7.58 -18.77
N PRO A 551 3.47 8.71 -19.45
CA PRO A 551 4.42 9.83 -19.49
C PRO A 551 4.76 10.39 -18.10
N GLY A 552 3.89 10.16 -17.11
CA GLY A 552 4.07 10.54 -15.72
C GLY A 552 4.73 9.47 -14.84
N TYR A 553 5.23 8.35 -15.39
CA TYR A 553 5.82 7.29 -14.57
C TYR A 553 6.85 7.81 -13.56
N GLY A 554 6.62 7.50 -12.28
CA GLY A 554 7.45 7.96 -11.18
C GLY A 554 7.04 9.31 -10.57
N ASP A 555 6.12 10.07 -11.19
CA ASP A 555 5.53 11.26 -10.57
C ASP A 555 4.69 10.87 -9.35
N PHE A 556 4.71 11.73 -8.33
CA PHE A 556 4.06 11.44 -7.07
C PHE A 556 3.67 12.71 -6.31
N PHE A 557 2.83 12.54 -5.29
CA PHE A 557 2.57 13.54 -4.26
C PHE A 557 2.52 12.88 -2.89
N TRP A 558 2.62 13.69 -1.83
CA TRP A 558 2.45 13.23 -0.46
C TRP A 558 1.06 13.59 0.04
N LEU A 559 0.33 12.59 0.54
CA LEU A 559 -0.82 12.81 1.40
C LEU A 559 -0.33 12.71 2.85
N VAL A 560 -0.43 13.79 3.62
CA VAL A 560 0.08 13.85 4.98
C VAL A 560 -1.08 14.01 5.94
N PHE A 561 -0.99 13.38 7.10
CA PHE A 561 -1.77 13.73 8.26
C PHE A 561 -0.83 14.06 9.42
N ALA A 562 -0.98 15.25 10.01
CA ALA A 562 -0.26 15.64 11.20
C ALA A 562 -1.04 15.18 12.45
N GLY A 563 -0.64 14.04 13.01
CA GLY A 563 -1.18 13.54 14.28
C GLY A 563 -0.75 14.39 15.48
N TYR A 564 0.15 15.35 15.29
CA TYR A 564 0.54 16.34 16.27
C TYR A 564 1.23 17.51 15.60
N ASP A 565 0.91 18.70 16.07
CA ASP A 565 1.64 19.93 15.80
C ASP A 565 1.79 20.69 17.11
N SER A 566 3.02 20.92 17.56
CA SER A 566 3.30 21.61 18.82
C SER A 566 2.70 23.02 18.92
N ARG A 567 2.31 23.65 17.81
CA ARG A 567 1.73 25.00 17.77
C ARG A 567 0.24 25.04 18.09
N ILE A 568 -0.49 24.03 17.62
CA ILE A 568 -1.96 24.03 17.58
C ILE A 568 -2.58 22.71 18.08
N GLY A 569 -1.73 21.74 18.47
CA GLY A 569 -2.11 20.37 18.77
C GLY A 569 -2.50 19.60 17.52
N PHE A 570 -3.66 19.93 16.99
CA PHE A 570 -4.25 19.30 15.83
C PHE A 570 -4.57 20.37 14.77
N PRO A 571 -4.02 20.28 13.55
CA PRO A 571 -4.43 21.17 12.46
C PRO A 571 -5.90 20.93 12.11
N THR A 572 -6.74 21.90 12.44
CA THR A 572 -8.21 21.86 12.32
C THR A 572 -8.75 22.27 10.96
N ASP A 573 -7.88 22.49 9.96
CA ASP A 573 -8.33 23.02 8.67
C ASP A 573 -7.50 22.43 7.51
N ASP A 574 -8.14 22.29 6.35
CA ASP A 574 -7.63 21.77 5.07
C ASP A 574 -6.59 22.72 4.40
N ARG A 575 -5.98 23.61 5.18
CA ARG A 575 -5.26 24.81 4.74
C ARG A 575 -3.92 24.59 4.04
N TYR A 576 -3.42 23.36 3.94
CA TYR A 576 -2.03 23.13 3.51
C TYR A 576 -1.92 22.19 2.30
N GLY A 577 -2.36 22.69 1.14
CA GLY A 577 -1.71 22.35 -0.12
C GLY A 577 -0.37 23.10 -0.21
N ALA A 578 0.63 22.69 0.60
CA ALA A 578 1.95 23.29 0.51
C ALA A 578 2.70 22.67 -0.67
N ILE A 579 3.29 23.51 -1.53
CA ILE A 579 4.31 23.03 -2.46
C ILE A 579 5.48 22.57 -1.60
N SER A 580 5.66 21.26 -1.50
CA SER A 580 6.79 20.65 -0.81
C SER A 580 8.06 21.17 -1.46
N TRP A 581 8.98 21.64 -0.60
CA TRP A 581 10.36 22.06 -0.89
C TRP A 581 10.58 22.58 -2.31
N PRO A 582 10.91 23.87 -2.52
CA PRO A 582 11.13 24.45 -3.86
C PRO A 582 12.05 23.63 -4.78
N SER A 583 12.92 22.78 -4.22
CA SER A 583 13.81 21.88 -4.94
C SER A 583 13.16 20.64 -5.56
N ARG A 584 11.97 20.19 -5.13
CA ARG A 584 11.31 18.97 -5.65
C ARG A 584 10.08 19.24 -6.52
N ASN A 585 9.47 20.42 -6.42
CA ASN A 585 8.30 20.82 -7.21
C ASN A 585 7.14 19.79 -7.15
N LYS A 586 6.85 19.26 -5.95
CA LYS A 586 5.78 18.28 -5.70
C LYS A 586 4.79 18.79 -4.65
N LEU A 587 3.57 18.28 -4.66
CA LEU A 587 2.55 18.62 -3.66
C LEU A 587 2.76 17.81 -2.37
N LEU A 588 2.71 18.50 -1.23
CA LEU A 588 2.42 17.90 0.07
C LEU A 588 1.04 18.41 0.48
N TYR A 589 0.09 17.48 0.53
CA TYR A 589 -1.30 17.75 0.85
C TYR A 589 -1.60 17.26 2.26
N ASP A 590 -1.76 18.18 3.21
CA ASP A 590 -2.19 17.86 4.57
C ASP A 590 -3.72 17.74 4.63
N ILE A 591 -4.24 16.59 5.05
CA ILE A 591 -5.68 16.34 5.13
C ILE A 591 -6.34 16.92 6.40
N GLY A 592 -5.54 17.49 7.32
CA GLY A 592 -6.04 17.97 8.59
C GLY A 592 -6.52 16.84 9.52
N THR A 593 -7.13 17.22 10.64
CA THR A 593 -7.46 16.29 11.74
C THR A 593 -8.93 16.26 12.12
N GLU A 594 -9.76 16.95 11.35
CA GLU A 594 -11.23 16.98 11.44
C GLU A 594 -11.91 15.61 11.25
N TYR A 595 -11.13 14.55 11.04
CA TYR A 595 -11.56 13.17 10.84
C TYR A 595 -11.33 12.27 12.05
N SER A 596 -11.26 12.83 13.27
CA SER A 596 -11.45 12.02 14.48
C SER A 596 -12.92 11.60 14.56
N THR A 597 -13.19 10.31 14.41
CA THR A 597 -14.57 9.79 14.24
C THR A 597 -15.15 9.18 15.51
N ASP A 598 -14.55 9.38 16.67
CA ASP A 598 -15.21 8.93 17.90
C ASP A 598 -16.17 10.03 18.38
N PRO A 599 -17.50 9.81 18.28
CA PRO A 599 -18.49 10.78 18.75
C PRO A 599 -18.45 11.00 20.27
N ASN A 600 -17.67 10.20 21.02
CA ASN A 600 -17.42 10.38 22.45
C ASN A 600 -16.11 11.13 22.75
N ILE A 601 -15.27 11.38 21.74
CA ILE A 601 -14.10 12.24 21.90
C ILE A 601 -14.56 13.69 21.91
N ASN A 602 -13.91 14.49 22.76
CA ASN A 602 -14.15 15.91 22.87
C ASN A 602 -14.17 16.57 21.48
N PRO A 603 -15.13 17.46 21.15
CA PRO A 603 -15.12 18.23 19.90
C PRO A 603 -13.79 18.97 19.66
N ASP A 604 -13.01 19.17 20.71
CA ASP A 604 -11.60 19.53 20.63
C ASP A 604 -10.70 18.32 20.95
N PRO A 605 -10.35 17.47 19.96
CA PRO A 605 -9.47 16.33 20.18
C PRO A 605 -8.08 16.77 20.66
N SER A 606 -7.68 18.04 20.43
CA SER A 606 -6.34 18.52 20.78
C SER A 606 -6.17 18.57 22.30
N SER A 607 -7.21 19.01 23.00
CA SER A 607 -7.26 19.03 24.45
C SER A 607 -7.12 17.64 25.07
N ASP A 608 -7.71 16.61 24.44
CA ASP A 608 -7.58 15.22 24.89
C ASP A 608 -6.18 14.66 24.62
N LEU A 609 -5.60 14.97 23.45
CA LEU A 609 -4.21 14.60 23.14
C LEU A 609 -3.23 15.22 24.14
N PHE A 610 -3.32 16.53 24.39
CA PHE A 610 -2.46 17.24 25.34
C PHE A 610 -2.70 16.82 26.80
N ALA A 611 -3.89 16.31 27.12
CA ALA A 611 -4.17 15.68 28.42
C ALA A 611 -3.62 14.24 28.52
N GLY A 612 -2.92 13.75 27.51
CA GLY A 612 -2.34 12.40 27.46
C GLY A 612 -3.37 11.28 27.29
N LYS A 613 -4.59 11.62 26.83
CA LYS A 613 -5.64 10.64 26.54
C LYS A 613 -5.43 10.04 25.15
N TRP A 614 -6.03 8.86 24.97
CA TRP A 614 -6.10 8.22 23.66
C TRP A 614 -7.04 8.98 22.74
N VAL A 615 -6.55 9.33 21.55
CA VAL A 615 -7.32 9.90 20.44
C VAL A 615 -7.29 8.90 19.28
N ARG A 616 -8.47 8.61 18.73
CA ARG A 616 -8.63 7.66 17.62
C ARG A 616 -8.88 8.40 16.31
N PHE A 617 -8.09 8.05 15.30
CA PHE A 617 -8.26 8.39 13.90
C PHE A 617 -8.87 7.21 13.18
N SER A 618 -9.91 7.45 12.38
CA SER A 618 -10.56 6.39 11.61
C SER A 618 -11.31 6.99 10.42
N CYS A 619 -10.73 6.98 9.23
CA CYS A 619 -11.33 7.63 8.06
C CYS A 619 -11.13 6.83 6.76
N ASP A 620 -11.90 7.19 5.74
CA ASP A 620 -11.64 6.76 4.37
C ASP A 620 -10.76 7.81 3.67
N LEU A 621 -9.53 7.43 3.35
CA LEU A 621 -8.53 8.30 2.74
C LEU A 621 -8.68 8.41 1.22
N LEU A 622 -9.43 7.50 0.57
CA LEU A 622 -9.50 7.45 -0.89
C LEU A 622 -10.06 8.76 -1.50
N PRO A 623 -11.17 9.35 -1.01
CA PRO A 623 -11.65 10.64 -1.52
C PRO A 623 -10.64 11.77 -1.36
N LYS A 624 -9.82 11.74 -0.30
CA LYS A 624 -8.78 12.76 -0.04
C LYS A 624 -7.59 12.61 -0.97
N ILE A 625 -7.24 11.38 -1.33
CA ILE A 625 -6.24 11.11 -2.37
C ILE A 625 -6.69 11.70 -3.71
N TYR A 626 -7.95 11.49 -4.11
CA TYR A 626 -8.49 12.06 -5.35
C TYR A 626 -8.46 13.59 -5.34
N HIS A 627 -8.86 14.20 -4.22
CA HIS A 627 -8.85 15.64 -4.09
C HIS A 627 -7.42 16.22 -4.13
N ALA A 628 -6.47 15.62 -3.39
CA ALA A 628 -5.06 16.01 -3.41
C ALA A 628 -4.43 15.88 -4.80
N MET A 629 -4.75 14.82 -5.53
CA MET A 629 -4.29 14.61 -6.91
C MET A 629 -4.86 15.68 -7.86
N GLN A 630 -6.15 16.02 -7.72
CA GLN A 630 -6.76 17.11 -8.48
C GLN A 630 -6.09 18.45 -8.17
N THR A 631 -5.86 18.77 -6.89
CA THR A 631 -5.13 19.98 -6.49
C THR A 631 -3.73 20.04 -7.08
N ALA A 632 -3.00 18.91 -7.11
CA ALA A 632 -1.68 18.83 -7.70
C ALA A 632 -1.72 19.04 -9.23
N TRP A 633 -2.73 18.49 -9.91
CA TRP A 633 -2.93 18.66 -11.35
C TRP A 633 -3.27 20.12 -11.70
N GLU A 634 -4.21 20.74 -10.98
CA GLU A 634 -4.60 22.15 -11.16
C GLU A 634 -3.43 23.11 -10.91
N ALA A 635 -2.53 22.78 -9.97
CA ALA A 635 -1.30 23.51 -9.71
C ALA A 635 -0.18 23.24 -10.74
N GLY A 636 -0.40 22.35 -11.72
CA GLY A 636 0.61 21.96 -12.71
C GLY A 636 1.75 21.09 -12.16
N LEU A 637 1.59 20.52 -10.97
CA LEU A 637 2.59 19.68 -10.29
C LEU A 637 2.51 18.21 -10.71
N LEU A 638 1.37 17.78 -11.26
CA LEU A 638 1.12 16.45 -11.85
C LEU A 638 0.50 16.59 -13.24
N PRO A 639 1.26 16.94 -14.30
CA PRO A 639 0.71 17.19 -15.63
C PRO A 639 0.05 15.98 -16.29
N TYR A 640 0.33 14.76 -15.79
CA TYR A 640 -0.20 13.48 -16.30
C TYR A 640 -1.00 12.72 -15.23
N ALA A 641 -1.83 13.42 -14.45
CA ALA A 641 -2.64 12.82 -13.39
C ALA A 641 -3.79 11.95 -13.95
N ASP A 642 -3.54 10.65 -14.11
CA ASP A 642 -4.57 9.64 -14.38
C ASP A 642 -4.65 8.66 -13.20
N PRO A 643 -5.75 8.65 -12.40
CA PRO A 643 -5.88 7.77 -11.26
C PRO A 643 -5.67 6.28 -11.56
N ALA A 644 -5.87 5.82 -12.80
CA ALA A 644 -5.64 4.42 -13.17
C ALA A 644 -4.15 4.02 -13.13
N ASN A 645 -3.25 5.00 -13.18
CA ASN A 645 -1.80 4.77 -13.14
C ASN A 645 -1.22 4.87 -11.73
N PHE A 646 -1.97 5.47 -10.80
CA PHE A 646 -1.50 5.76 -9.45
C PHE A 646 -1.89 4.67 -8.45
N LYS A 647 -0.98 4.42 -7.51
CA LYS A 647 -1.23 3.63 -6.29
C LYS A 647 -0.41 4.18 -5.13
N ILE A 648 -0.64 3.64 -3.93
CA ILE A 648 0.13 3.99 -2.75
C ILE A 648 1.38 3.11 -2.71
N THR A 649 2.54 3.74 -2.73
CA THR A 649 3.82 3.03 -2.81
C THR A 649 4.54 2.94 -1.47
N SER A 650 4.37 3.96 -0.63
CA SER A 650 5.00 4.04 0.68
C SER A 650 4.06 4.60 1.74
N PHE A 651 4.29 4.13 2.97
CA PHE A 651 3.62 4.55 4.19
C PHE A 651 4.69 4.94 5.21
N GLY A 652 4.70 6.18 5.70
CA GLY A 652 5.80 6.67 6.52
C GLY A 652 5.39 7.59 7.66
N PRO A 653 5.33 7.08 8.90
CA PRO A 653 5.13 7.88 10.11
C PRO A 653 6.44 8.35 10.75
N GLY A 654 6.44 9.51 11.37
CA GLY A 654 7.66 10.02 11.99
C GLY A 654 7.53 11.35 12.72
N TRP A 655 8.57 11.63 13.48
CA TRP A 655 8.82 12.93 14.11
C TRP A 655 9.63 13.81 13.17
N GLU A 656 9.27 15.08 13.06
CA GLU A 656 10.14 16.14 12.56
C GLU A 656 10.07 17.33 13.52
N SER A 657 11.22 17.83 13.96
CA SER A 657 11.24 18.96 14.90
C SER A 657 12.22 20.04 14.47
N SER A 658 11.78 21.29 14.53
CA SER A 658 12.62 22.49 14.44
C SER A 658 12.66 23.27 15.77
N GLU A 659 12.02 22.75 16.81
CA GLU A 659 11.96 23.35 18.14
C GLU A 659 12.95 22.67 19.09
N ARG A 660 13.20 23.30 20.24
CA ARG A 660 13.85 22.65 21.38
C ARG A 660 12.78 22.08 22.30
N VAL A 661 12.43 20.84 22.07
CA VAL A 661 11.33 20.15 22.75
C VAL A 661 11.74 18.73 23.09
N LYS A 662 11.07 18.15 24.09
CA LYS A 662 10.97 16.71 24.24
C LYS A 662 9.52 16.31 24.02
N CYS A 663 9.28 15.45 23.05
CA CYS A 663 7.97 14.92 22.73
C CYS A 663 8.01 13.39 22.66
N GLU A 664 7.00 12.72 23.22
CA GLU A 664 6.89 11.26 23.17
C GLU A 664 5.46 10.84 22.84
N PHE A 665 5.32 9.99 21.82
CA PHE A 665 4.06 9.36 21.45
C PHE A 665 4.03 7.89 21.82
N GLN A 666 2.82 7.45 22.13
CA GLN A 666 2.45 6.06 22.12
C GLN A 666 1.35 5.83 21.09
N LEU A 667 1.54 4.80 20.26
CA LEU A 667 0.68 4.44 19.13
C LEU A 667 0.13 3.03 19.33
N ARG A 668 -1.11 2.81 18.85
CA ARG A 668 -1.68 1.46 18.70
C ARG A 668 -2.75 1.39 17.62
N ASN A 669 -3.23 0.19 17.33
CA ASN A 669 -4.34 -0.07 16.41
C ASN A 669 -4.09 0.52 15.01
N TRP A 670 -2.84 0.41 14.56
CA TRP A 670 -2.43 0.90 13.26
C TRP A 670 -2.95 0.00 12.14
N SER A 671 -3.68 0.56 11.18
CA SER A 671 -4.19 -0.18 10.04
C SER A 671 -4.42 0.72 8.82
N LEU A 672 -4.12 0.21 7.62
CA LEU A 672 -4.46 0.82 6.34
C LEU A 672 -5.02 -0.27 5.42
N LYS A 673 -6.34 -0.32 5.29
CA LYS A 673 -7.04 -1.38 4.56
C LYS A 673 -7.70 -0.89 3.29
N VAL A 674 -7.52 -1.63 2.21
CA VAL A 674 -8.24 -1.41 0.94
C VAL A 674 -9.50 -2.25 0.93
N VAL A 675 -10.62 -1.65 0.52
CA VAL A 675 -11.83 -2.40 0.12
C VAL A 675 -11.80 -2.58 -1.39
N ASP A 676 -11.86 -3.83 -1.86
CA ASP A 676 -11.79 -4.14 -3.29
C ASP A 676 -13.04 -3.69 -4.04
N GLY A 677 -12.86 -2.87 -5.08
CA GLY A 677 -13.93 -2.40 -5.95
C GLY A 677 -14.50 -3.48 -6.90
N THR A 678 -13.83 -4.63 -7.01
CA THR A 678 -14.22 -5.75 -7.90
C THR A 678 -15.14 -6.78 -7.23
N SER A 679 -15.37 -6.67 -5.93
CA SER A 679 -16.33 -7.51 -5.20
C SER A 679 -17.77 -7.11 -5.57
N GLN A 680 -18.25 -7.64 -6.71
CA GLN A 680 -19.61 -7.54 -7.27
C GLN A 680 -20.46 -6.39 -6.67
N PRO A 681 -20.39 -5.17 -7.23
CA PRO A 681 -21.48 -4.22 -7.00
C PRO A 681 -22.78 -4.85 -7.55
N PRO A 682 -23.96 -4.60 -6.94
CA PRO A 682 -25.21 -4.76 -7.68
C PRO A 682 -25.08 -3.97 -8.99
N GLU A 683 -25.62 -4.52 -10.08
CA GLU A 683 -25.62 -4.01 -11.46
C GLU A 683 -25.25 -2.53 -11.65
N PRO A 684 -24.44 -2.18 -12.67
CA PRO A 684 -23.93 -0.83 -12.87
C PRO A 684 -25.07 0.19 -13.02
N GLN A 685 -25.41 0.85 -11.92
CA GLN A 685 -26.16 2.09 -11.97
C GLN A 685 -25.18 3.17 -12.43
N THR A 686 -25.42 3.68 -13.63
CA THR A 686 -24.82 4.90 -14.16
C THR A 686 -24.76 5.96 -13.07
N ALA A 687 -23.55 6.44 -12.76
CA ALA A 687 -23.26 7.39 -11.69
C ALA A 687 -24.33 8.49 -11.58
N THR A 688 -25.24 8.33 -10.63
CA THR A 688 -26.24 9.32 -10.25
C THR A 688 -25.87 9.76 -8.85
N THR A 689 -25.40 11.00 -8.73
CA THR A 689 -24.90 11.62 -7.50
C THR A 689 -25.99 11.62 -6.43
N LEU A 690 -25.81 10.82 -5.37
CA LEU A 690 -26.66 10.81 -4.18
C LEU A 690 -26.21 11.95 -3.25
N LEU A 691 -27.09 12.92 -3.01
CA LEU A 691 -26.79 14.14 -2.24
C LEU A 691 -27.12 13.92 -0.75
N HIS A 692 -26.12 13.92 0.14
CA HIS A 692 -26.28 14.10 1.59
C HIS A 692 -25.68 15.45 2.00
N LEU A 693 -26.45 16.32 2.64
CA LEU A 693 -26.02 17.65 3.10
C LEU A 693 -26.19 17.79 4.62
N THR A 694 -25.23 18.42 5.30
CA THR A 694 -25.27 18.74 6.73
C THR A 694 -25.27 20.27 6.95
N LYS A 695 -25.86 20.71 8.07
CA LYS A 695 -26.13 22.12 8.41
C LYS A 695 -24.87 22.99 8.56
N GLY A 696 -24.85 24.15 7.92
CA GLY A 696 -23.97 25.29 8.22
C GLY A 696 -24.73 26.44 8.86
N SER A 697 -24.19 27.03 9.92
CA SER A 697 -24.70 28.26 10.54
C SER A 697 -23.94 29.50 10.05
N ASP A 698 -24.73 30.56 9.87
CA ASP A 698 -24.40 31.99 9.82
C ASP A 698 -23.99 32.64 8.49
N TRP A 699 -24.69 33.75 8.23
CA TRP A 699 -24.52 34.68 7.14
C TRP A 699 -23.25 35.52 7.36
N GLY A 700 -22.16 35.10 6.76
CA GLY A 700 -20.99 35.93 6.46
C GLY A 700 -20.61 35.68 5.02
N THR A 701 -20.53 36.74 4.21
CA THR A 701 -20.01 36.70 2.84
C THR A 701 -18.70 35.92 2.79
N LEU A 702 -18.66 34.74 2.17
CA LEU A 702 -17.44 34.04 1.74
C LEU A 702 -17.78 32.82 0.87
N ALA A 703 -16.85 32.55 -0.05
CA ALA A 703 -16.88 31.54 -1.08
C ALA A 703 -16.74 30.11 -0.54
N ASN A 704 -17.22 29.17 -1.34
CA ASN A 704 -16.99 27.72 -1.32
C ASN A 704 -17.56 26.95 -0.12
N TRP A 705 -18.67 26.24 -0.39
CA TRP A 705 -19.10 25.10 0.42
C TRP A 705 -18.77 23.80 -0.33
N GLU A 706 -18.18 22.88 0.43
CA GLU A 706 -17.59 21.59 0.07
C GLU A 706 -18.59 20.53 -0.43
N TYR A 707 -18.04 19.55 -1.15
CA TYR A 707 -18.68 18.33 -1.64
C TYR A 707 -18.31 17.14 -0.73
N ARG A 708 -19.29 16.40 -0.17
CA ARG A 708 -19.04 15.16 0.59
C ARG A 708 -19.86 13.98 0.01
N PRO A 709 -19.23 12.89 -0.45
CA PRO A 709 -19.90 11.59 -0.61
C PRO A 709 -19.68 10.73 0.66
N LEU A 710 -20.76 10.28 1.30
CA LEU A 710 -20.70 9.31 2.40
C LEU A 710 -21.53 8.06 2.04
N SER A 711 -20.85 6.93 1.84
CA SER A 711 -21.46 5.60 1.77
C SER A 711 -21.38 4.94 3.16
N ALA A 712 -22.33 5.29 4.04
CA ALA A 712 -22.61 4.54 5.26
C ALA A 712 -24.09 4.72 5.64
N MET A 713 -24.83 3.60 5.75
CA MET A 713 -26.20 3.56 6.26
C MET A 713 -26.23 4.07 7.71
N MET A 714 -26.94 5.16 7.98
CA MET A 714 -27.43 5.48 9.33
C MET A 714 -28.84 4.88 9.52
N PRO A 715 -29.20 4.43 10.73
CA PRO A 715 -30.53 3.92 11.02
C PRO A 715 -31.58 5.05 11.01
N ALA A 716 -32.78 4.68 10.54
CA ALA A 716 -33.87 5.53 10.08
C ALA A 716 -34.63 6.38 11.14
N THR A 717 -33.98 6.95 12.16
CA THR A 717 -34.71 7.59 13.28
C THR A 717 -34.29 9.01 13.68
N ALA A 718 -33.43 9.71 12.94
CA ALA A 718 -33.14 11.12 13.21
C ALA A 718 -33.77 12.03 12.13
N LEU A 719 -34.82 12.77 12.51
CA LEU A 719 -35.43 13.81 11.66
C LEU A 719 -34.40 14.92 11.34
N PRO A 720 -34.13 15.25 10.07
CA PRO A 720 -33.21 16.34 9.73
C PRO A 720 -33.85 17.70 10.03
N THR A 721 -33.06 18.63 10.56
CA THR A 721 -33.45 20.02 10.80
C THR A 721 -33.36 20.85 9.51
N LEU A 722 -34.25 21.85 9.36
CA LEU A 722 -34.35 22.76 8.21
C LEU A 722 -32.99 23.28 7.71
N MET A 723 -32.70 23.12 6.41
CA MET A 723 -31.65 23.86 5.70
C MET A 723 -32.23 25.14 5.09
N ASN A 724 -31.50 26.26 5.13
CA ASN A 724 -31.99 27.55 4.62
C ASN A 724 -32.11 27.54 3.08
N ASN A 725 -31.01 27.60 2.32
CA ASN A 725 -31.05 27.64 0.84
C ASN A 725 -30.02 26.65 0.26
N VAL A 726 -30.39 25.88 -0.77
CA VAL A 726 -29.54 24.88 -1.44
C VAL A 726 -29.41 25.23 -2.92
N TYR A 727 -28.23 25.70 -3.33
CA TYR A 727 -27.93 26.00 -4.73
C TYR A 727 -27.28 24.78 -5.40
N LEU A 728 -27.84 24.32 -6.52
CA LEU A 728 -27.26 23.20 -7.26
C LEU A 728 -26.29 23.68 -8.34
N TRP A 729 -25.03 23.25 -8.26
CA TRP A 729 -23.99 23.50 -9.27
C TRP A 729 -23.85 22.37 -10.29
N ASN A 730 -24.12 21.13 -9.86
CA ASN A 730 -24.09 19.93 -10.68
C ASN A 730 -25.42 19.19 -10.54
N SER A 731 -25.66 18.24 -11.45
CA SER A 731 -26.86 17.41 -11.35
C SER A 731 -26.86 16.55 -10.08
N ALA A 732 -28.01 16.42 -9.43
CA ALA A 732 -28.17 15.72 -8.16
C ALA A 732 -29.38 14.77 -8.20
N THR A 733 -29.35 13.73 -7.38
CA THR A 733 -30.45 12.76 -7.19
C THR A 733 -30.79 12.58 -5.71
N ILE A 734 -32.07 12.66 -5.37
CA ILE A 734 -32.63 12.26 -4.07
C ILE A 734 -33.09 10.81 -4.19
N ALA A 735 -32.56 9.91 -3.35
CA ALA A 735 -32.92 8.48 -3.38
C ALA A 735 -34.35 8.21 -2.90
N SER A 736 -34.90 7.05 -3.28
CA SER A 736 -36.32 6.70 -3.10
C SER A 736 -36.78 6.56 -1.65
N ASP A 737 -35.84 6.26 -0.75
CA ASP A 737 -36.05 6.09 0.69
C ASP A 737 -35.66 7.34 1.50
N THR A 738 -35.36 8.45 0.82
CA THR A 738 -34.83 9.67 1.44
C THR A 738 -35.87 10.81 1.46
N THR A 739 -35.95 11.51 2.59
CA THR A 739 -36.70 12.76 2.74
C THR A 739 -35.75 13.92 3.00
N VAL A 740 -35.79 14.95 2.16
CA VAL A 740 -34.95 16.15 2.24
C VAL A 740 -35.82 17.36 2.55
N GLN A 741 -35.35 18.24 3.45
CA GLN A 741 -35.98 19.55 3.71
C GLN A 741 -35.01 20.68 3.41
N ALA A 742 -35.41 21.63 2.55
CA ALA A 742 -34.63 22.81 2.18
C ALA A 742 -35.54 24.03 2.13
N GLY A 743 -35.08 25.26 2.40
CA GLY A 743 -35.91 26.46 2.23
C GLY A 743 -36.08 26.80 0.75
N TRP A 744 -35.02 27.25 0.07
CA TRP A 744 -35.04 27.55 -1.37
C TRP A 744 -34.09 26.65 -2.17
N VAL A 745 -34.54 26.10 -3.30
CA VAL A 745 -33.70 25.26 -4.20
C VAL A 745 -33.77 25.78 -5.64
N PRO A 746 -32.85 26.67 -6.09
CA PRO A 746 -32.74 27.03 -7.50
C PRO A 746 -31.97 25.97 -8.30
N VAL A 747 -32.50 25.61 -9.47
CA VAL A 747 -31.88 24.65 -10.40
C VAL A 747 -31.53 25.35 -11.71
N GLY A 748 -30.23 25.54 -11.96
CA GLY A 748 -29.70 26.35 -13.07
C GLY A 748 -29.88 27.85 -12.82
N TYR A 749 -28.88 28.52 -12.23
CA TYR A 749 -28.92 29.95 -11.84
C TYR A 749 -27.83 30.76 -12.58
N ASN A 750 -28.16 31.95 -13.12
CA ASN A 750 -27.28 32.79 -13.97
C ASN A 750 -26.24 33.63 -13.21
N GLY A 751 -26.10 33.45 -11.89
CA GLY A 751 -24.94 33.98 -11.16
C GLY A 751 -23.62 33.27 -11.49
N TRP A 752 -23.65 32.29 -12.39
CA TRP A 752 -22.61 31.29 -12.64
C TRP A 752 -22.38 31.14 -14.15
N PRO A 753 -21.21 30.67 -14.63
CA PRO A 753 -20.88 30.62 -16.06
C PRO A 753 -21.97 29.92 -16.87
N ALA A 754 -22.57 30.66 -17.82
CA ALA A 754 -23.87 30.43 -18.43
C ALA A 754 -23.98 29.22 -19.40
N THR A 755 -23.21 28.14 -19.21
CA THR A 755 -23.11 27.05 -20.21
C THR A 755 -23.47 25.65 -19.72
N THR A 756 -23.66 25.40 -18.42
CA THR A 756 -23.97 24.05 -17.92
C THR A 756 -25.47 23.85 -17.69
N SER A 757 -26.01 22.74 -18.20
CA SER A 757 -27.35 22.27 -17.86
C SER A 757 -27.30 21.53 -16.53
N VAL A 758 -28.12 21.95 -15.56
CA VAL A 758 -28.17 21.35 -14.22
C VAL A 758 -29.49 20.62 -14.01
N GLY A 759 -29.44 19.37 -13.54
CA GLY A 759 -30.61 18.51 -13.32
C GLY A 759 -30.80 18.08 -11.86
N LEU A 760 -32.02 18.13 -11.33
CA LEU A 760 -32.37 17.50 -10.06
C LEU A 760 -33.36 16.35 -10.30
N THR A 761 -32.99 15.13 -9.93
CA THR A 761 -33.88 13.97 -9.97
C THR A 761 -34.37 13.63 -8.56
N ILE A 762 -35.67 13.48 -8.37
CA ILE A 762 -36.28 13.19 -7.07
C ILE A 762 -36.93 11.81 -7.16
N ASN A 763 -36.36 10.83 -6.46
CA ASN A 763 -36.96 9.50 -6.29
C ASN A 763 -37.69 9.38 -4.94
N GLY A 764 -37.30 10.15 -3.92
CA GLY A 764 -37.90 10.17 -2.58
C GLY A 764 -38.81 11.38 -2.35
N THR A 765 -38.64 12.08 -1.22
CA THR A 765 -39.41 13.29 -0.88
C THR A 765 -38.50 14.51 -0.73
N LEU A 766 -38.85 15.62 -1.39
CA LEU A 766 -38.25 16.94 -1.17
C LEU A 766 -39.31 17.92 -0.68
N THR A 767 -39.14 18.42 0.54
CA THR A 767 -40.02 19.41 1.16
C THR A 767 -39.33 20.77 1.18
N LEU A 768 -39.99 21.78 0.63
CA LEU A 768 -39.49 23.15 0.55
C LEU A 768 -40.12 24.04 1.62
N GLY A 769 -39.27 24.77 2.35
CA GLY A 769 -39.66 25.77 3.36
C GLY A 769 -40.00 27.13 2.74
N GLU A 770 -39.58 27.40 1.51
CA GLU A 770 -39.90 28.60 0.73
C GLU A 770 -40.39 28.21 -0.68
N SER A 771 -39.63 28.54 -1.73
CA SER A 771 -40.00 28.35 -3.14
C SER A 771 -38.94 27.51 -3.86
N THR A 772 -39.16 27.17 -5.12
CA THR A 772 -38.11 26.67 -6.02
C THR A 772 -38.22 27.37 -7.37
N ALA A 773 -37.10 27.52 -8.05
CA ALA A 773 -37.05 28.11 -9.37
C ALA A 773 -36.13 27.32 -10.30
N ILE A 774 -36.59 27.05 -11.51
CA ILE A 774 -35.88 26.24 -12.51
C ILE A 774 -35.51 27.16 -13.68
N GLY A 775 -34.22 27.21 -14.06
CA GLY A 775 -33.73 28.08 -15.12
C GLY A 775 -33.82 29.56 -14.75
N VAL A 776 -33.11 29.96 -13.69
CA VAL A 776 -33.13 31.33 -13.13
C VAL A 776 -32.08 32.21 -13.80
N GLY A 777 -32.54 33.21 -14.55
CA GLY A 777 -31.72 34.21 -15.24
C GLY A 777 -31.30 33.83 -16.66
N SER A 778 -30.89 34.85 -17.43
CA SER A 778 -30.59 34.74 -18.87
C SER A 778 -29.52 33.68 -19.18
N GLY A 779 -29.87 32.67 -19.97
CA GLY A 779 -28.94 31.60 -20.40
C GLY A 779 -28.85 30.41 -19.44
N ALA A 780 -29.49 30.46 -18.27
CA ALA A 780 -29.51 29.34 -17.35
C ALA A 780 -30.42 28.21 -17.84
N ASN A 781 -29.97 26.95 -17.78
CA ASN A 781 -30.75 25.78 -18.18
C ASN A 781 -30.89 24.81 -17.00
N GLY A 782 -32.11 24.68 -16.46
CA GLY A 782 -32.41 23.81 -15.32
C GLY A 782 -33.45 22.75 -15.67
N THR A 783 -33.31 21.55 -15.11
CA THR A 783 -34.34 20.50 -15.18
C THR A 783 -34.60 19.91 -13.80
N ILE A 784 -35.87 19.76 -13.42
CA ILE A 784 -36.27 18.92 -12.28
C ILE A 784 -37.10 17.75 -12.81
N THR A 785 -36.81 16.53 -12.36
CA THR A 785 -37.60 15.32 -12.64
C THR A 785 -38.09 14.71 -11.34
N VAL A 786 -39.40 14.59 -11.17
CA VAL A 786 -40.04 13.94 -10.01
C VAL A 786 -40.55 12.57 -10.45
N ASN A 787 -39.84 11.50 -10.06
CA ASN A 787 -40.13 10.14 -10.52
C ASN A 787 -41.39 9.54 -9.86
N ALA A 788 -41.90 8.44 -10.42
CA ALA A 788 -43.10 7.79 -9.90
C ALA A 788 -42.91 7.38 -8.42
N GLY A 789 -43.92 7.68 -7.59
CA GLY A 789 -43.85 7.47 -6.13
C GLY A 789 -43.09 8.55 -5.35
N ALA A 790 -42.37 9.45 -6.02
CA ALA A 790 -41.67 10.57 -5.40
C ALA A 790 -42.59 11.78 -5.14
N THR A 791 -42.19 12.66 -4.22
CA THR A 791 -42.93 13.89 -3.89
C THR A 791 -42.02 15.12 -3.86
N LEU A 792 -42.42 16.18 -4.55
CA LEU A 792 -41.90 17.55 -4.38
C LEU A 792 -43.00 18.38 -3.69
N ASP A 793 -42.79 18.73 -2.42
CA ASP A 793 -43.76 19.46 -1.61
C ASP A 793 -43.27 20.87 -1.29
N ALA A 794 -43.81 21.86 -2.00
CA ALA A 794 -43.61 23.27 -1.74
C ALA A 794 -44.76 23.90 -0.91
N LEU A 795 -45.71 23.14 -0.37
CA LEU A 795 -46.79 23.71 0.45
C LEU A 795 -46.34 24.10 1.86
N SER A 796 -45.35 23.39 2.41
CA SER A 796 -45.02 23.43 3.84
C SER A 796 -44.44 24.76 4.34
N SER A 797 -44.23 25.75 3.45
CA SER A 797 -43.72 27.07 3.81
C SER A 797 -44.66 27.79 4.80
N SER A 798 -44.19 28.00 6.03
CA SER A 798 -44.88 28.78 7.07
C SER A 798 -44.52 30.28 7.05
N ILE A 799 -43.66 30.71 6.12
CA ILE A 799 -43.11 32.08 6.07
C ILE A 799 -44.08 33.02 5.35
N ASN A 800 -44.30 34.21 5.94
CA ASN A 800 -45.28 35.23 5.56
C ASN A 800 -45.02 35.79 4.14
N PRO A 801 -46.02 35.88 3.24
CA PRO A 801 -45.87 36.26 1.83
C PRO A 801 -45.41 37.69 1.48
N ASP A 802 -45.19 38.60 2.44
CA ASP A 802 -45.20 40.03 2.15
C ASP A 802 -43.86 40.70 1.77
N THR A 803 -42.72 40.00 1.78
CA THR A 803 -41.44 40.65 1.41
C THR A 803 -40.51 39.70 0.66
N HIS A 804 -40.61 39.67 -0.67
CA HIS A 804 -39.49 39.77 -1.63
C HIS A 804 -39.91 39.31 -3.04
N ASN A 805 -39.36 40.02 -4.03
CA ASN A 805 -39.61 39.87 -5.46
C ASN A 805 -39.49 38.42 -5.97
N VAL A 806 -40.35 38.11 -6.94
CA VAL A 806 -40.34 37.03 -7.93
C VAL A 806 -41.19 35.79 -7.65
N ALA A 807 -41.26 35.24 -6.43
CA ALA A 807 -42.07 34.05 -6.17
C ALA A 807 -42.46 33.98 -4.70
N GLY A 808 -43.72 34.29 -4.36
CA GLY A 808 -44.21 34.20 -2.99
C GLY A 808 -43.99 32.79 -2.39
N PRO A 809 -43.91 32.65 -1.06
CA PRO A 809 -43.61 31.37 -0.40
C PRO A 809 -44.51 30.24 -0.89
N GLY A 810 -43.88 29.09 -1.16
CA GLY A 810 -44.52 27.90 -1.68
C GLY A 810 -44.78 27.89 -3.18
N ALA A 811 -44.05 28.72 -3.93
CA ALA A 811 -44.16 28.77 -5.39
C ALA A 811 -43.14 27.84 -6.08
N VAL A 812 -43.57 27.20 -7.16
CA VAL A 812 -42.72 26.50 -8.13
C VAL A 812 -42.66 27.33 -9.40
N THR A 813 -41.51 27.95 -9.68
CA THR A 813 -41.32 28.78 -10.88
C THR A 813 -40.49 28.04 -11.91
N VAL A 814 -40.97 27.97 -13.16
CA VAL A 814 -40.29 27.24 -14.23
C VAL A 814 -39.98 28.19 -15.38
N GLY A 815 -38.69 28.39 -15.66
CA GLY A 815 -38.19 29.31 -16.69
C GLY A 815 -38.03 30.77 -16.22
N ALA A 816 -37.52 31.00 -15.01
CA ALA A 816 -37.40 32.34 -14.41
C ALA A 816 -36.27 33.19 -15.03
N GLY A 817 -36.37 33.50 -16.33
CA GLY A 817 -35.38 34.26 -17.11
C GLY A 817 -34.43 33.39 -17.93
N GLY A 818 -34.41 32.07 -17.73
CA GLY A 818 -33.69 31.08 -18.54
C GLY A 818 -34.62 29.99 -19.08
N THR A 819 -34.07 28.81 -19.41
CA THR A 819 -34.85 27.62 -19.80
C THR A 819 -35.04 26.71 -18.59
N GLY A 820 -36.29 26.52 -18.17
CA GLY A 820 -36.65 25.60 -17.09
C GLY A 820 -37.54 24.47 -17.58
N VAL A 821 -37.24 23.24 -17.15
CA VAL A 821 -38.07 22.06 -17.42
C VAL A 821 -38.43 21.35 -16.11
N LEU A 822 -39.71 21.05 -15.91
CA LEU A 822 -40.20 20.22 -14.82
C LEU A 822 -40.92 18.99 -15.39
N ASN A 823 -40.38 17.80 -15.16
CA ASN A 823 -40.99 16.53 -15.54
C ASN A 823 -41.62 15.86 -14.31
N VAL A 824 -42.90 15.50 -14.38
CA VAL A 824 -43.67 14.99 -13.25
C VAL A 824 -44.25 13.63 -13.58
N PHE A 825 -43.67 12.58 -12.98
CA PHE A 825 -44.20 11.22 -12.92
C PHE A 825 -44.75 10.88 -11.51
N GLY A 826 -44.26 11.56 -10.47
CA GLY A 826 -44.74 11.46 -9.09
C GLY A 826 -45.72 12.57 -8.73
N THR A 827 -45.61 13.10 -7.52
CA THR A 827 -46.49 14.16 -7.01
C THR A 827 -45.72 15.47 -6.83
N VAL A 828 -46.23 16.57 -7.38
CA VAL A 828 -45.78 17.93 -7.07
C VAL A 828 -46.92 18.66 -6.36
N ILE A 829 -46.64 19.24 -5.20
CA ILE A 829 -47.61 20.03 -4.46
C ILE A 829 -47.04 21.43 -4.24
N SER A 830 -47.81 22.47 -4.57
CA SER A 830 -47.38 23.85 -4.36
C SER A 830 -48.54 24.78 -4.00
N LYS A 831 -48.22 25.94 -3.40
CA LYS A 831 -49.21 27.03 -3.24
C LYS A 831 -49.44 27.76 -4.55
N ARG A 832 -48.40 27.87 -5.36
CA ARG A 832 -48.43 28.58 -6.63
C ARG A 832 -47.50 27.91 -7.64
N MET A 833 -47.83 28.01 -8.92
CA MET A 833 -46.96 27.58 -10.02
C MET A 833 -46.98 28.62 -11.14
N ASP A 834 -45.79 29.04 -11.58
CA ASP A 834 -45.59 30.04 -12.62
C ASP A 834 -44.70 29.47 -13.75
N ILE A 835 -45.19 29.46 -15.00
CA ILE A 835 -44.54 28.77 -16.13
C ILE A 835 -44.46 29.69 -17.36
N PRO A 836 -43.30 30.24 -17.71
CA PRO A 836 -42.70 31.35 -17.00
C PRO A 836 -43.62 32.58 -17.11
N ASN A 837 -44.04 33.11 -15.98
CA ASN A 837 -44.87 34.32 -15.93
C ASN A 837 -44.00 35.60 -15.78
N TRP A 838 -42.73 35.44 -15.38
CA TRP A 838 -41.85 36.52 -14.95
C TRP A 838 -40.52 36.35 -15.70
N PHE A 839 -40.10 37.41 -16.40
CA PHE A 839 -38.88 37.50 -17.22
C PHE A 839 -38.94 36.78 -18.59
N ALA A 840 -38.03 37.18 -19.49
CA ALA A 840 -37.90 36.68 -20.86
C ALA A 840 -37.30 35.24 -20.93
N GLY A 841 -37.87 34.31 -20.17
CA GLY A 841 -37.48 32.90 -20.13
C GLY A 841 -38.43 31.97 -20.87
N ALA A 842 -38.06 30.69 -20.90
CA ALA A 842 -38.86 29.59 -21.44
C ALA A 842 -39.08 28.53 -20.36
N GLY A 843 -40.34 28.23 -20.05
CA GLY A 843 -40.72 27.29 -19.00
C GLY A 843 -41.58 26.18 -19.58
N THR A 844 -41.24 24.92 -19.27
CA THR A 844 -42.05 23.76 -19.66
C THR A 844 -42.32 22.87 -18.46
N VAL A 845 -43.58 22.57 -18.21
CA VAL A 845 -44.01 21.55 -17.24
C VAL A 845 -44.66 20.40 -18.00
N ASN A 846 -44.07 19.21 -17.87
CA ASN A 846 -44.57 17.97 -18.44
C ASN A 846 -45.16 17.11 -17.33
N VAL A 847 -46.48 16.95 -17.33
CA VAL A 847 -47.20 16.06 -16.41
C VAL A 847 -47.48 14.76 -17.15
N LEU A 848 -46.77 13.71 -16.77
CA LEU A 848 -46.72 12.44 -17.49
C LEU A 848 -47.69 11.43 -16.85
N ALA A 849 -47.81 10.23 -17.42
CA ALA A 849 -48.73 9.21 -16.92
C ALA A 849 -48.47 8.88 -15.43
N GLY A 850 -49.49 8.97 -14.59
CA GLY A 850 -49.39 8.78 -13.14
C GLY A 850 -48.89 10.01 -12.37
N GLY A 851 -48.40 11.03 -13.08
CA GLY A 851 -47.96 12.29 -12.48
C GLY A 851 -49.13 13.15 -12.01
N ILE A 852 -48.99 13.73 -10.82
CA ILE A 852 -49.99 14.61 -10.21
C ILE A 852 -49.32 15.94 -9.87
N VAL A 853 -49.89 17.04 -10.36
CA VAL A 853 -49.53 18.40 -9.94
C VAL A 853 -50.72 19.01 -9.22
N HIS A 854 -50.57 19.30 -7.93
CA HIS A 854 -51.62 19.91 -7.10
C HIS A 854 -51.18 21.30 -6.62
N ILE A 855 -51.81 22.31 -7.19
CA ILE A 855 -51.56 23.72 -6.91
C ILE A 855 -52.74 24.23 -6.09
N THR A 856 -52.52 24.48 -4.81
CA THR A 856 -53.61 24.89 -3.90
C THR A 856 -54.06 26.33 -4.09
N GLY A 857 -53.21 27.17 -4.68
CA GLY A 857 -53.52 28.54 -5.09
C GLY A 857 -53.36 28.71 -6.60
N ALA A 858 -52.47 29.60 -7.01
CA ALA A 858 -52.45 30.14 -8.36
C ALA A 858 -51.62 29.32 -9.38
N LEU A 859 -52.21 29.01 -10.54
CA LEU A 859 -51.47 28.61 -11.75
C LEU A 859 -51.36 29.80 -12.71
N THR A 860 -50.15 30.10 -13.20
CA THR A 860 -49.95 31.02 -14.33
C THR A 860 -49.10 30.40 -15.42
N VAL A 861 -49.57 30.44 -16.67
CA VAL A 861 -48.83 29.94 -17.84
C VAL A 861 -48.62 31.09 -18.84
N GLY A 862 -47.36 31.51 -19.00
CA GLY A 862 -46.94 32.75 -19.64
C GLY A 862 -47.20 32.85 -21.15
N GLY A 863 -47.24 34.11 -21.63
CA GLY A 863 -47.30 34.58 -23.02
C GLY A 863 -47.46 36.10 -23.09
N SER A 864 -47.88 36.68 -24.23
CA SER A 864 -47.83 38.14 -24.50
C SER A 864 -48.58 39.06 -23.52
N GLU A 865 -49.48 38.51 -22.72
CA GLU A 865 -50.26 39.22 -21.69
C GLU A 865 -49.50 39.35 -20.35
N SER A 866 -48.37 38.66 -20.21
CA SER A 866 -47.56 38.56 -19.00
C SER A 866 -46.07 38.62 -19.35
N TRP A 867 -45.49 39.83 -19.36
CA TRP A 867 -44.05 40.11 -19.24
C TRP A 867 -43.06 39.40 -20.21
N GLY A 868 -43.54 38.76 -21.29
CA GLY A 868 -42.72 38.32 -22.44
C GLY A 868 -42.11 36.91 -22.39
N GLY A 869 -42.45 36.06 -21.42
CA GLY A 869 -41.97 34.66 -21.34
C GLY A 869 -42.80 33.64 -22.15
N VAL A 870 -42.21 32.50 -22.51
CA VAL A 870 -42.88 31.39 -23.24
C VAL A 870 -43.18 30.22 -22.31
N GLY A 871 -44.46 30.02 -21.99
CA GLY A 871 -44.94 28.99 -21.06
C GLY A 871 -45.65 27.83 -21.73
N ASN A 872 -45.25 26.60 -21.36
CA ASN A 872 -45.91 25.38 -21.81
C ASN A 872 -46.24 24.49 -20.61
N LEU A 873 -47.52 24.19 -20.42
CA LEU A 873 -47.99 23.11 -19.56
C LEU A 873 -48.53 21.98 -20.46
N ILE A 874 -47.89 20.82 -20.41
CA ILE A 874 -48.24 19.66 -21.22
C ILE A 874 -48.69 18.54 -20.27
N ILE A 875 -49.93 18.09 -20.43
CA ILE A 875 -50.52 17.01 -19.64
C ILE A 875 -50.73 15.80 -20.57
N SER A 876 -49.97 14.74 -20.34
CA SER A 876 -50.02 13.50 -21.11
C SER A 876 -51.16 12.60 -20.64
N PRO A 877 -51.54 11.55 -21.41
CA PRO A 877 -52.58 10.61 -20.98
C PRO A 877 -52.25 10.01 -19.60
N GLY A 878 -53.22 10.04 -18.68
CA GLY A 878 -53.05 9.58 -17.30
C GLY A 878 -52.35 10.57 -16.37
N GLY A 879 -51.94 11.75 -16.85
CA GLY A 879 -51.44 12.84 -16.01
C GLY A 879 -52.59 13.69 -15.46
N THR A 880 -52.42 14.23 -14.25
CA THR A 880 -53.44 15.05 -13.57
C THR A 880 -52.87 16.37 -13.06
N VAL A 881 -53.55 17.47 -13.38
CA VAL A 881 -53.28 18.79 -12.79
C VAL A 881 -54.53 19.26 -12.04
N ILE A 882 -54.37 19.64 -10.78
CA ILE A 882 -55.39 20.28 -9.96
C ILE A 882 -54.88 21.67 -9.61
N CYS A 883 -55.60 22.73 -9.94
CA CYS A 883 -55.21 24.08 -9.60
C CYS A 883 -56.36 24.95 -9.11
N GLY A 884 -56.06 25.93 -8.26
CA GLY A 884 -56.93 27.08 -8.08
C GLY A 884 -56.87 27.99 -9.32
N ASP A 885 -57.99 28.63 -9.66
CA ASP A 885 -57.98 29.69 -10.66
C ASP A 885 -57.42 30.96 -10.01
N ASN A 886 -56.56 31.68 -10.72
CA ASN A 886 -56.01 32.93 -10.18
C ASN A 886 -56.13 34.15 -11.10
N PHE A 887 -56.79 34.03 -12.24
CA PHE A 887 -57.10 35.21 -13.04
C PHE A 887 -58.39 34.94 -13.78
N SER A 888 -59.48 35.52 -13.29
CA SER A 888 -60.84 35.43 -13.81
C SER A 888 -60.90 35.37 -15.35
N GLY A 889 -60.92 34.14 -15.89
CA GLY A 889 -61.08 33.86 -17.32
C GLY A 889 -59.81 33.63 -18.17
N GLN A 890 -58.60 33.66 -17.60
CA GLN A 890 -57.35 33.48 -18.38
C GLN A 890 -57.04 32.02 -18.73
N LEU A 891 -57.54 31.05 -17.97
CA LEU A 891 -57.28 29.63 -18.21
C LEU A 891 -57.71 29.20 -19.62
N GLN A 892 -58.90 29.62 -20.04
CA GLN A 892 -59.40 29.32 -21.38
C GLN A 892 -58.54 30.00 -22.46
N SER A 893 -58.02 31.21 -22.21
CA SER A 893 -57.07 31.88 -23.11
C SER A 893 -55.79 31.05 -23.28
N TRP A 894 -55.23 30.53 -22.19
CA TRP A 894 -54.02 29.69 -22.22
C TRP A 894 -54.25 28.36 -22.95
N ILE A 895 -55.42 27.74 -22.80
CA ILE A 895 -55.81 26.56 -23.57
C ILE A 895 -55.95 26.91 -25.06
N ASN A 896 -56.71 27.97 -25.39
CA ASN A 896 -57.00 28.36 -26.76
C ASN A 896 -55.75 28.66 -27.59
N ARG A 897 -54.72 29.24 -26.97
CA ARG A 897 -53.44 29.53 -27.64
C ARG A 897 -52.41 28.38 -27.55
N GLY A 898 -52.79 27.25 -26.97
CA GLY A 898 -51.94 26.07 -26.84
C GLY A 898 -50.81 26.19 -25.82
N ALA A 899 -50.88 27.13 -24.88
CA ALA A 899 -49.96 27.22 -23.75
C ALA A 899 -50.24 26.12 -22.70
N ILE A 900 -51.50 25.68 -22.60
CA ILE A 900 -51.88 24.45 -21.91
C ILE A 900 -52.32 23.44 -22.98
N ARG A 901 -51.68 22.27 -23.00
CA ARG A 901 -52.02 21.15 -23.90
C ARG A 901 -52.30 19.92 -23.06
N ALA A 902 -53.50 19.39 -23.15
CA ALA A 902 -53.89 18.15 -22.48
C ALA A 902 -54.24 17.09 -23.54
N ALA A 903 -53.58 15.94 -23.49
CA ALA A 903 -53.85 14.82 -24.38
C ALA A 903 -55.14 14.07 -23.97
N PRO A 904 -55.76 13.28 -24.86
CA PRO A 904 -56.86 12.40 -24.48
C PRO A 904 -56.49 11.51 -23.29
N GLY A 905 -57.35 11.50 -22.25
CA GLY A 905 -57.10 10.77 -21.01
C GLY A 905 -56.25 11.52 -19.97
N ALA A 906 -55.86 12.77 -20.23
CA ALA A 906 -55.33 13.69 -19.23
C ALA A 906 -56.47 14.37 -18.44
N THR A 907 -56.20 14.78 -17.20
CA THR A 907 -57.18 15.47 -16.33
C THR A 907 -56.66 16.83 -15.91
N LEU A 908 -57.44 17.89 -16.14
CA LEU A 908 -57.23 19.22 -15.58
C LEU A 908 -58.45 19.61 -14.73
N VAL A 909 -58.27 19.77 -13.43
CA VAL A 909 -59.34 20.15 -12.48
C VAL A 909 -59.07 21.55 -11.96
N THR A 910 -60.06 22.43 -12.04
CA THR A 910 -60.00 23.75 -11.41
C THR A 910 -60.90 23.79 -10.19
N THR A 911 -60.35 24.20 -9.05
CA THR A 911 -61.08 24.14 -7.77
C THR A 911 -61.81 25.44 -7.44
N TRP A 912 -61.44 26.58 -8.04
CA TRP A 912 -61.93 27.92 -7.65
C TRP A 912 -62.17 28.86 -8.86
N HIS A 913 -63.02 28.51 -9.83
CA HIS A 913 -63.29 29.40 -10.98
C HIS A 913 -64.23 30.57 -10.59
N THR A 914 -63.70 31.78 -10.46
CA THR A 914 -64.47 32.97 -10.07
C THR A 914 -65.17 33.58 -11.29
N GLY A 915 -66.38 33.08 -11.61
CA GLY A 915 -67.25 33.73 -12.59
C GLY A 915 -68.15 32.79 -13.40
N VAL A 916 -67.85 31.50 -13.48
CA VAL A 916 -68.67 30.46 -14.12
C VAL A 916 -68.33 29.13 -13.44
N ASP A 917 -69.27 28.53 -12.70
CA ASP A 917 -69.26 27.21 -12.03
C ASP A 917 -67.94 26.71 -11.37
N PRO A 918 -67.78 26.77 -10.04
CA PRO A 918 -66.71 26.07 -9.34
C PRO A 918 -66.85 24.54 -9.49
N GLY A 919 -65.73 23.84 -9.75
CA GLY A 919 -65.70 22.38 -9.91
C GLY A 919 -65.79 21.86 -11.35
N VAL A 920 -65.64 22.72 -12.36
CA VAL A 920 -65.56 22.28 -13.76
C VAL A 920 -64.30 21.43 -13.97
N THR A 921 -64.50 20.16 -14.29
CA THR A 921 -63.43 19.28 -14.78
C THR A 921 -63.28 19.50 -16.28
N PHE A 922 -62.13 19.99 -16.70
CA PHE A 922 -61.79 20.06 -18.12
C PHE A 922 -61.21 18.69 -18.52
N THR A 923 -62.07 17.80 -19.00
CA THR A 923 -61.62 16.59 -19.69
C THR A 923 -61.34 16.98 -21.14
N ALA A 924 -60.08 16.88 -21.56
CA ALA A 924 -59.72 17.11 -22.95
C ALA A 924 -60.45 16.09 -23.83
N HIS A 925 -61.47 16.54 -24.57
CA HIS A 925 -62.01 15.79 -25.70
C HIS A 925 -61.13 16.06 -26.93
N PRO A 926 -60.90 15.04 -27.76
CA PRO A 926 -59.93 15.06 -28.87
C PRO A 926 -60.13 16.19 -29.88
#